data_AF-A0A3M4L6Y6-F1
#
_entry.id   AF-A0A3M4L6Y6-F1
#
_cell.length_a   1.000
_cell.length_b   1.000
_cell.length_c   1.000
_cell.angle_alpha   90.00
_cell.angle_beta   90.00
_cell.angle_gamma   90.00
#
_symmetry.space_group_name_H-M   'P 1'
#
loop_
_entity.id
_entity.type
_entity.pdbx_description
1 polymer ?
#
loop_
_entity_poly.entity_id
_entity_poly.type
_entity_poly.pdbx_seq_one_letter_code
_entity_poly.pdbx_strand_id
1 'polypeptide(L)'
;GADADTFVYSTLTDSYRDYDAGGLTATDTIFDFTPGQDKIDVSALGFLGLGNGENHTLYMTLNEAGDKTYVKSATSDAEGNRFEIALSGNLINTLTDADFVFGQRESQEILYLPTLGQSNARLLRMTEDDNQSGTSEMVKDLTRYTDYDVRSQFNDANGDAIDLAVGGSTVVGYSTGTPEEQRISWWLTDTDQPGQALLRATELLKAQLASLTAIDKVTTGIIWGQGEEAAQEIARATDKQAAADLYKASTLKVFDYLHAQIGDFTVYLAETGHYQTQAAEARGYPQEKINAIVEGAGYVRAAQEAIASERSDVKLAVDYTDLPLRYEVNPLVYPDDVWHLHEESAEIVGQRLADFIADDLGFRGDASDNNDPAAIFAGGQNEGGNIFGTSDDDTLVGSAGNDILDGDQGADDMTGGDGNDIYVVDNALDTVTESNDSPSQVDTVVSSVSWTLGANVENLLLTGVSAIDGTGNALKNVITGNSSDNVLDGGAGGDLLKGGDGSDSYYVDDVADRVVETNSDAWVGGVDTVYSALASYTLGANLENIAITRTDTANATGNALDNVLYAGAGDNVLDGRDGNDTVSYLFASAGVTVALNTSAQQATGGSGLDTLKGTENLTGSQFADSLTGNKNANVLNGGDGNDTLSGGAGDDVLIGGSGADTLIGGTGADRYVFNSLDEVGRDGLRDIINGFKVGEGDKLDFTGFDARPLTDAHDAFTFIGNSAFSANNTGELRFADGVLYGNVDDNIGADFEIQLTGVQSLQATDVIV
;
A
#
# COMPACT_ATOMS: atom_id res chain seq x y z
N GLY A 1 43.51 -34.87 51.36
CA GLY A 1 44.43 -35.74 52.14
C GLY A 1 45.58 -36.21 51.26
N ALA A 2 46.41 -37.19 51.66
CA ALA A 2 47.33 -37.86 50.71
C ALA A 2 46.69 -39.11 50.03
N ASP A 3 45.49 -39.47 50.47
CA ASP A 3 44.67 -40.55 49.95
C ASP A 3 43.55 -39.94 49.08
N ALA A 4 42.96 -40.74 48.20
CA ALA A 4 41.84 -40.31 47.35
C ALA A 4 40.59 -40.03 48.20
N ASP A 5 40.11 -38.78 48.15
CA ASP A 5 38.94 -38.30 48.89
C ASP A 5 37.72 -38.16 47.94
N THR A 6 36.52 -38.41 48.46
CA THR A 6 35.26 -38.12 47.75
C THR A 6 34.47 -37.05 48.50
N PHE A 7 34.22 -35.92 47.86
CA PHE A 7 33.40 -34.83 48.36
C PHE A 7 31.95 -35.03 47.89
N VAL A 8 31.05 -35.37 48.80
CA VAL A 8 29.67 -35.75 48.48
C VAL A 8 28.72 -34.59 48.73
N TYR A 9 27.95 -34.22 47.70
CA TYR A 9 26.86 -33.26 47.77
C TYR A 9 25.56 -34.00 47.44
N SER A 10 24.69 -34.07 48.44
CA SER A 10 23.49 -34.90 48.43
C SER A 10 22.20 -34.10 48.29
N THR A 11 22.22 -32.82 48.67
CA THR A 11 21.12 -31.87 48.54
C THR A 11 21.64 -30.52 48.05
N LEU A 12 20.83 -29.73 47.34
CA LEU A 12 21.28 -28.44 46.82
C LEU A 12 21.70 -27.48 47.96
N THR A 13 21.08 -27.63 49.13
CA THR A 13 21.42 -26.87 50.34
C THR A 13 22.80 -27.19 50.91
N ASP A 14 23.48 -28.24 50.45
CA ASP A 14 24.84 -28.57 50.87
C ASP A 14 25.84 -27.51 50.38
N SER A 15 25.67 -26.98 49.16
CA SER A 15 26.49 -25.88 48.64
C SER A 15 25.82 -25.17 47.48
N TYR A 16 25.47 -23.89 47.67
CA TYR A 16 24.71 -23.12 46.68
C TYR A 16 25.01 -21.63 46.71
N ARG A 17 24.55 -20.96 45.65
CA ARG A 17 24.54 -19.51 45.54
C ARG A 17 23.27 -19.02 44.86
N ASP A 18 22.62 -18.07 45.49
CA ASP A 18 21.60 -17.23 44.89
C ASP A 18 22.27 -15.93 44.36
N TYR A 19 22.01 -15.62 43.09
CA TYR A 19 22.60 -14.48 42.38
C TYR A 19 21.67 -13.27 42.34
N ASP A 20 20.44 -13.40 42.83
CA ASP A 20 19.47 -12.33 42.84
C ASP A 20 19.83 -11.27 43.89
N ALA A 21 19.25 -10.07 43.75
CA ALA A 21 19.52 -8.95 44.63
C ALA A 21 19.09 -9.26 46.08
N GLY A 22 20.06 -9.55 46.95
CA GLY A 22 19.82 -9.95 48.35
C GLY A 22 19.91 -11.45 48.61
N GLY A 23 20.23 -12.25 47.58
CA GLY A 23 20.41 -13.70 47.65
C GLY A 23 21.54 -14.15 48.59
N LEU A 24 21.38 -15.35 49.15
CA LEU A 24 22.35 -15.94 50.06
C LEU A 24 23.48 -16.65 49.30
N THR A 25 24.70 -16.53 49.82
CA THR A 25 25.85 -17.32 49.35
C THR A 25 26.26 -18.32 50.41
N ALA A 26 26.09 -19.61 50.10
CA ALA A 26 26.49 -20.74 50.94
C ALA A 26 27.42 -21.68 50.17
N THR A 27 28.34 -21.10 49.38
CA THR A 27 29.33 -21.84 48.59
C THR A 27 30.42 -22.44 49.45
N ASP A 28 30.54 -23.76 49.45
CA ASP A 28 31.63 -24.49 50.07
C ASP A 28 32.92 -24.37 49.26
N THR A 29 34.06 -24.37 49.97
CA THR A 29 35.39 -24.32 49.35
C THR A 29 36.21 -25.55 49.71
N ILE A 30 36.67 -26.29 48.71
CA ILE A 30 37.61 -27.41 48.83
C ILE A 30 39.03 -26.89 48.61
N PHE A 31 39.93 -27.12 49.58
CA PHE A 31 41.26 -26.51 49.60
C PHE A 31 42.38 -27.39 49.00
N ASP A 32 42.23 -28.71 48.98
CA ASP A 32 43.28 -29.67 48.62
C ASP A 32 42.85 -30.72 47.57
N PHE A 33 41.93 -30.34 46.66
CA PHE A 33 41.45 -31.23 45.59
C PHE A 33 42.57 -31.60 44.61
N THR A 34 42.74 -32.90 44.36
CA THR A 34 43.74 -33.49 43.47
C THR A 34 43.07 -34.15 42.26
N PRO A 35 43.09 -33.52 41.06
CA PRO A 35 42.52 -34.10 39.85
C PRO A 35 43.10 -35.48 39.52
N GLY A 36 42.23 -36.38 39.03
CA GLY A 36 42.53 -37.78 38.73
C GLY A 36 42.59 -38.70 39.94
N GLN A 37 42.59 -38.18 41.17
CA GLN A 37 42.61 -38.96 42.42
C GLN A 37 41.32 -38.75 43.22
N ASP A 38 41.00 -37.49 43.53
CA ASP A 38 39.81 -37.14 44.29
C ASP A 38 38.56 -37.15 43.41
N LYS A 39 37.39 -37.24 44.03
CA LYS A 39 36.09 -37.22 43.36
C LYS A 39 35.16 -36.18 43.95
N ILE A 40 34.35 -35.57 43.11
CA ILE A 40 33.21 -34.73 43.51
C ILE A 40 31.94 -35.51 43.15
N ASP A 41 31.26 -36.03 44.17
CA ASP A 41 30.01 -36.77 43.98
C ASP A 41 28.83 -35.81 44.05
N VAL A 42 28.19 -35.63 42.90
CA VAL A 42 27.01 -34.79 42.69
C VAL A 42 25.83 -35.64 42.22
N SER A 43 25.93 -36.96 42.33
CA SER A 43 24.99 -37.89 41.70
C SER A 43 23.58 -37.77 42.25
N ALA A 44 23.46 -37.50 43.55
CA ALA A 44 22.18 -37.29 44.23
C ALA A 44 21.51 -35.94 43.90
N LEU A 45 22.26 -34.98 43.35
CA LEU A 45 21.72 -33.71 42.87
C LEU A 45 21.13 -33.82 41.45
N GLY A 46 21.28 -34.98 40.81
CA GLY A 46 20.77 -35.22 39.46
C GLY A 46 21.64 -34.64 38.35
N PHE A 47 22.85 -34.13 38.64
CA PHE A 47 23.78 -33.69 37.59
C PHE A 47 24.36 -34.87 36.83
N LEU A 48 24.42 -34.76 35.49
CA LEU A 48 24.71 -35.86 34.57
C LEU A 48 26.09 -35.75 33.89
N GLY A 49 26.72 -34.58 33.92
CA GLY A 49 27.99 -34.34 33.25
C GLY A 49 28.50 -32.91 33.41
N LEU A 50 29.71 -32.65 32.90
CA LEU A 50 30.17 -31.28 32.63
C LEU A 50 29.55 -30.76 31.33
N GLY A 51 29.26 -29.46 31.25
CA GLY A 51 28.61 -28.81 30.11
C GLY A 51 28.52 -27.29 30.27
N ASN A 52 27.44 -26.70 29.74
CA ASN A 52 27.18 -25.26 29.84
C ASN A 52 26.51 -24.85 31.15
N GLY A 53 26.16 -25.80 32.02
CA GLY A 53 25.47 -25.54 33.29
C GLY A 53 23.96 -25.73 33.25
N GLU A 54 23.40 -25.98 32.07
CA GLU A 54 21.97 -26.21 31.87
C GLU A 54 21.68 -27.70 31.70
N ASN A 55 20.41 -28.10 31.71
CA ASN A 55 19.97 -29.47 31.43
C ASN A 55 20.72 -30.52 32.26
N HIS A 56 20.83 -30.27 33.57
CA HIS A 56 21.55 -31.13 34.51
C HIS A 56 23.06 -31.24 34.26
N THR A 57 23.69 -30.28 33.58
CA THR A 57 25.16 -30.21 33.45
C THR A 57 25.77 -29.18 34.39
N LEU A 58 27.09 -29.27 34.61
CA LEU A 58 27.87 -28.33 35.41
C LEU A 58 28.92 -27.61 34.55
N TYR A 59 29.08 -26.30 34.73
CA TYR A 59 30.11 -25.51 34.06
C TYR A 59 31.17 -25.03 35.05
N MET A 60 32.35 -24.67 34.51
CA MET A 60 33.49 -24.22 35.31
C MET A 60 33.91 -22.80 34.97
N THR A 61 34.25 -22.02 35.99
CA THR A 61 34.78 -20.66 35.84
C THR A 61 35.93 -20.42 36.80
N LEU A 62 36.76 -19.41 36.53
CA LEU A 62 37.74 -18.92 37.50
C LEU A 62 37.22 -17.68 38.22
N ASN A 63 37.69 -17.44 39.43
CA ASN A 63 37.58 -16.11 40.03
C ASN A 63 38.47 -15.09 39.29
N GLU A 64 38.27 -13.81 39.58
CA GLU A 64 39.03 -12.70 38.96
C GLU A 64 40.56 -12.84 39.11
N ALA A 65 41.01 -13.36 40.25
CA ALA A 65 42.44 -13.59 40.52
C ALA A 65 43.01 -14.84 39.80
N GLY A 66 42.16 -15.69 39.23
CA GLY A 66 42.56 -16.93 38.57
C GLY A 66 43.10 -18.01 39.51
N ASP A 67 42.92 -17.88 40.82
CA ASP A 67 43.44 -18.78 41.86
C ASP A 67 42.36 -19.66 42.51
N LYS A 68 41.11 -19.57 42.05
CA LYS A 68 40.01 -20.48 42.42
C LYS A 68 39.21 -20.89 41.19
N THR A 69 38.84 -22.16 41.14
CA THR A 69 37.94 -22.72 40.12
C THR A 69 36.57 -22.97 40.75
N TYR A 70 35.52 -22.39 40.18
CA TYR A 70 34.15 -22.68 40.57
C TYR A 70 33.56 -23.74 39.65
N VAL A 71 32.81 -24.67 40.22
CA VAL A 71 31.95 -25.61 39.49
C VAL A 71 30.50 -25.26 39.82
N LYS A 72 29.67 -25.03 38.80
CA LYS A 72 28.38 -24.35 38.94
C LYS A 72 27.28 -24.98 38.08
N SER A 73 26.02 -24.88 38.52
CA SER A 73 24.86 -24.97 37.65
C SER A 73 24.44 -23.58 37.17
N ALA A 74 23.88 -23.50 35.96
CA ALA A 74 23.30 -22.27 35.42
C ALA A 74 21.83 -22.13 35.83
N THR A 75 21.11 -23.25 35.91
CA THR A 75 19.71 -23.31 36.36
C THR A 75 19.60 -23.20 37.88
N SER A 76 18.66 -22.39 38.33
CA SER A 76 18.27 -22.27 39.74
C SER A 76 17.11 -23.19 40.10
N ASP A 77 16.96 -23.52 41.38
CA ASP A 77 15.73 -24.09 41.92
C ASP A 77 14.59 -23.04 42.01
N ALA A 78 13.44 -23.44 42.52
CA ALA A 78 12.27 -22.57 42.69
C ALA A 78 12.51 -21.41 43.67
N GLU A 79 13.56 -21.50 44.47
CA GLU A 79 13.98 -20.51 45.45
C GLU A 79 15.15 -19.63 44.97
N GLY A 80 15.57 -19.76 43.70
CA GLY A 80 16.65 -18.96 43.09
C GLY A 80 18.07 -19.52 43.33
N ASN A 81 18.21 -20.63 44.03
CA ASN A 81 19.50 -21.22 44.40
C ASN A 81 20.12 -22.00 43.24
N ARG A 82 21.40 -21.78 42.97
CA ARG A 82 22.20 -22.56 42.00
C ARG A 82 23.25 -23.37 42.74
N PHE A 83 23.55 -24.58 42.28
CA PHE A 83 24.66 -25.34 42.83
C PHE A 83 25.97 -24.61 42.52
N GLU A 84 26.79 -24.38 43.54
CA GLU A 84 28.10 -23.76 43.36
C GLU A 84 29.06 -24.29 44.42
N ILE A 85 30.22 -24.80 43.98
CA ILE A 85 31.36 -25.12 44.84
C ILE A 85 32.60 -24.39 44.35
N ALA A 86 33.52 -24.09 45.25
CA ALA A 86 34.81 -23.51 44.94
C ALA A 86 35.95 -24.51 45.21
N LEU A 87 36.88 -24.62 44.27
CA LEU A 87 38.12 -25.38 44.42
C LEU A 87 39.28 -24.39 44.50
N SER A 88 40.14 -24.55 45.49
CA SER A 88 41.37 -23.77 45.61
C SER A 88 42.35 -24.17 44.51
N GLY A 89 42.77 -23.20 43.70
CA GLY A 89 43.66 -23.37 42.55
C GLY A 89 42.95 -23.22 41.19
N ASN A 90 43.77 -23.08 40.14
CA ASN A 90 43.33 -23.08 38.76
C ASN A 90 43.33 -24.52 38.22
N LEU A 91 42.15 -25.13 38.18
CA LEU A 91 41.93 -26.52 37.80
C LEU A 91 41.06 -26.66 36.53
N ILE A 92 40.69 -25.55 35.89
CA ILE A 92 39.71 -25.53 34.79
C ILE A 92 40.13 -26.37 33.57
N ASN A 93 41.44 -26.52 33.34
CA ASN A 93 41.99 -27.32 32.23
C ASN A 93 42.48 -28.71 32.66
N THR A 94 42.26 -29.08 33.93
CA THR A 94 42.71 -30.34 34.50
C THR A 94 41.56 -31.23 34.97
N LEU A 95 40.40 -30.65 35.27
CA LEU A 95 39.20 -31.39 35.63
C LEU A 95 38.51 -31.95 34.40
N THR A 96 38.04 -33.18 34.52
CA THR A 96 37.27 -33.90 33.49
C THR A 96 36.08 -34.61 34.13
N ASP A 97 35.16 -35.16 33.33
CA ASP A 97 34.05 -35.97 33.85
C ASP A 97 34.52 -37.12 34.75
N ALA A 98 35.74 -37.61 34.54
CA ALA A 98 36.32 -38.66 35.37
C ALA A 98 36.46 -38.22 36.83
N ASP A 99 36.62 -36.93 37.12
CA ASP A 99 36.80 -36.37 38.48
C ASP A 99 35.48 -36.21 39.25
N PHE A 100 34.35 -36.53 38.61
CA PHE A 100 33.03 -36.43 39.19
C PHE A 100 32.36 -37.79 39.29
N VAL A 101 31.42 -37.92 40.21
CA VAL A 101 30.42 -39.00 40.22
C VAL A 101 29.08 -38.34 39.90
N PHE A 102 28.63 -38.55 38.66
CA PHE A 102 27.37 -38.04 38.17
C PHE A 102 26.22 -39.00 38.43
N GLY A 103 25.00 -38.45 38.43
CA GLY A 103 23.76 -39.20 38.52
C GLY A 103 23.55 -40.01 37.24
N GLN A 104 22.66 -41.00 37.31
CA GLN A 104 22.14 -41.64 36.12
C GLN A 104 20.84 -40.94 35.76
N ARG A 105 20.72 -40.47 34.51
CA ARG A 105 19.44 -40.01 33.99
C ARG A 105 18.46 -41.18 34.00
N GLU A 106 17.25 -41.00 34.53
CA GLU A 106 16.17 -41.92 34.17
C GLU A 106 15.91 -41.77 32.67
N SER A 107 15.78 -42.89 31.92
CA SER A 107 15.55 -42.81 30.48
C SER A 107 14.27 -42.02 30.23
N GLN A 108 14.40 -40.94 29.46
CA GLN A 108 13.32 -40.04 29.11
C GLN A 108 13.49 -39.78 27.62
N GLU A 109 12.55 -40.29 26.84
CA GLU A 109 12.58 -40.12 25.40
C GLU A 109 12.58 -38.63 25.05
N ILE A 110 13.30 -38.27 23.98
CA ILE A 110 13.41 -36.90 23.49
C ILE A 110 12.37 -36.70 22.41
N LEU A 111 11.59 -35.62 22.50
CA LEU A 111 10.73 -35.17 21.41
C LEU A 111 11.41 -34.01 20.69
N TYR A 112 11.87 -34.24 19.45
CA TYR A 112 12.56 -33.25 18.65
C TYR A 112 11.64 -32.61 17.61
N LEU A 113 11.43 -31.29 17.68
CA LEU A 113 10.46 -30.53 16.89
C LEU A 113 11.06 -29.29 16.21
N PRO A 114 11.99 -29.41 15.25
CA PRO A 114 12.53 -28.26 14.52
C PRO A 114 11.49 -27.57 13.63
N THR A 115 11.60 -26.23 13.51
CA THR A 115 10.78 -25.42 12.60
C THR A 115 11.48 -25.18 11.24
N LEU A 116 10.83 -25.55 10.16
CA LEU A 116 11.29 -25.43 8.77
C LEU A 116 10.28 -24.67 7.91
N GLY A 117 10.74 -24.15 6.76
CA GLY A 117 9.91 -23.44 5.79
C GLY A 117 10.29 -21.97 5.61
N GLN A 118 9.29 -21.10 5.56
CA GLN A 118 9.38 -19.66 5.29
C GLN A 118 9.36 -18.82 6.58
N SER A 119 9.09 -17.52 6.42
CA SER A 119 9.24 -16.49 7.42
C SER A 119 8.37 -16.69 8.67
N ASN A 120 7.12 -17.15 8.57
CA ASN A 120 6.29 -17.38 9.76
C ASN A 120 6.81 -18.54 10.63
N ALA A 121 7.33 -19.61 10.01
CA ALA A 121 8.02 -20.67 10.76
C ALA A 121 9.33 -20.21 11.41
N ARG A 122 9.98 -19.19 10.84
CA ARG A 122 11.16 -18.55 11.43
C ARG A 122 10.76 -17.66 12.60
N LEU A 123 9.65 -16.92 12.50
CA LEU A 123 9.16 -16.03 13.54
C LEU A 123 8.88 -16.78 14.85
N LEU A 124 8.37 -18.01 14.78
CA LEU A 124 8.18 -18.86 15.97
C LEU A 124 9.43 -19.04 16.84
N ARG A 125 10.64 -18.77 16.32
CA ARG A 125 11.91 -18.93 17.07
C ARG A 125 12.49 -17.62 17.59
N MET A 126 11.91 -16.48 17.19
CA MET A 126 12.39 -15.17 17.59
C MET A 126 11.93 -14.90 19.02
N THR A 127 12.87 -14.56 19.89
CA THR A 127 12.58 -14.22 21.28
C THR A 127 12.30 -12.74 21.40
N GLU A 128 11.19 -12.42 22.03
CA GLU A 128 10.64 -11.07 22.19
C GLU A 128 11.11 -10.39 23.48
N ASP A 129 10.63 -9.18 23.73
CA ASP A 129 11.04 -8.35 24.88
C ASP A 129 10.62 -8.94 26.24
N ASP A 130 9.59 -9.78 26.25
CA ASP A 130 9.15 -10.54 27.42
C ASP A 130 9.90 -11.88 27.59
N ASN A 131 10.88 -12.13 26.72
CA ASN A 131 11.72 -13.31 26.65
C ASN A 131 10.93 -14.60 26.33
N GLN A 132 9.81 -14.48 25.61
CA GLN A 132 9.00 -15.56 25.07
C GLN A 132 9.05 -15.58 23.53
N SER A 133 8.47 -16.61 22.93
CA SER A 133 8.46 -16.94 21.50
C SER A 133 7.48 -18.10 21.28
N GLY A 134 6.99 -18.28 20.06
CA GLY A 134 6.17 -19.45 19.72
C GLY A 134 6.83 -20.80 20.07
N THR A 135 8.15 -20.91 19.92
CA THR A 135 8.89 -22.14 20.22
C THR A 135 9.05 -22.35 21.72
N SER A 136 9.33 -21.29 22.48
CA SER A 136 9.45 -21.41 23.94
C SER A 136 8.11 -21.74 24.57
N GLU A 137 7.00 -21.16 24.10
CA GLU A 137 5.66 -21.50 24.59
C GLU A 137 5.27 -22.92 24.21
N MET A 138 5.53 -23.34 22.97
CA MET A 138 5.29 -24.73 22.57
C MET A 138 6.08 -25.74 23.43
N VAL A 139 7.37 -25.47 23.67
CA VAL A 139 8.22 -26.35 24.49
C VAL A 139 7.75 -26.40 25.94
N LYS A 140 7.40 -25.24 26.52
CA LYS A 140 6.86 -25.08 27.87
C LYS A 140 5.59 -25.90 28.06
N ASP A 141 4.64 -25.82 27.14
CA ASP A 141 3.37 -26.53 27.25
C ASP A 141 3.52 -28.03 26.98
N LEU A 142 4.29 -28.45 25.97
CA LEU A 142 4.57 -29.88 25.76
C LEU A 142 5.32 -30.52 26.93
N THR A 143 6.19 -29.78 27.61
CA THR A 143 6.87 -30.25 28.83
C THR A 143 5.88 -30.44 29.98
N ARG A 144 4.79 -29.69 29.99
CA ARG A 144 3.70 -29.84 30.98
C ARG A 144 2.74 -30.98 30.61
N TYR A 145 2.48 -31.18 29.32
CA TYR A 145 1.49 -32.17 28.84
C TYR A 145 2.05 -33.59 28.72
N THR A 146 3.36 -33.72 28.56
CA THR A 146 4.01 -34.99 28.20
C THR A 146 5.15 -35.33 29.15
N ASP A 147 5.57 -36.61 29.10
CA ASP A 147 6.76 -37.06 29.81
C ASP A 147 8.06 -36.90 28.97
N TYR A 148 8.00 -36.26 27.80
CA TYR A 148 9.15 -36.11 26.90
C TYR A 148 10.13 -35.02 27.38
N ASP A 149 11.40 -35.19 27.03
CA ASP A 149 12.36 -34.09 26.98
C ASP A 149 12.21 -33.38 25.63
N VAL A 150 11.52 -32.23 25.63
CA VAL A 150 11.13 -31.54 24.40
C VAL A 150 12.24 -30.61 23.93
N ARG A 151 12.67 -30.76 22.68
CA ARG A 151 13.75 -29.99 22.04
C ARG A 151 13.26 -29.44 20.72
N SER A 152 13.40 -28.14 20.49
CA SER A 152 12.97 -27.52 19.21
C SER A 152 14.01 -26.55 18.63
N GLN A 153 14.84 -25.93 19.48
CA GLN A 153 15.85 -24.96 19.08
C GLN A 153 17.25 -25.37 19.56
N PHE A 154 18.26 -25.04 18.75
CA PHE A 154 19.68 -25.18 19.08
C PHE A 154 20.35 -23.83 18.93
N ASN A 155 21.35 -23.56 19.76
CA ASN A 155 22.13 -22.35 19.68
C ASN A 155 23.54 -22.65 19.18
N ASP A 156 24.14 -21.69 18.50
CA ASP A 156 25.53 -21.76 18.08
C ASP A 156 26.49 -21.44 19.25
N ALA A 157 27.80 -21.40 18.97
CA ALA A 157 28.81 -21.15 20.00
C ALA A 157 28.73 -19.75 20.64
N ASN A 158 28.03 -18.79 20.02
CA ASN A 158 27.81 -17.45 20.54
C ASN A 158 26.51 -17.34 21.35
N GLY A 159 25.69 -18.40 21.35
CA GLY A 159 24.38 -18.40 21.98
C GLY A 159 23.24 -18.01 21.03
N ASP A 160 23.52 -17.78 19.74
CA ASP A 160 22.52 -17.38 18.75
C ASP A 160 21.73 -18.59 18.25
N ALA A 161 20.42 -18.44 18.07
CA ALA A 161 19.58 -19.50 17.54
C ALA A 161 19.98 -19.94 16.12
N ILE A 162 20.12 -21.25 15.92
CA ILE A 162 20.41 -21.83 14.61
C ILE A 162 19.12 -21.91 13.79
N ASP A 163 19.00 -21.00 12.82
CA ASP A 163 17.84 -20.95 11.92
C ASP A 163 17.84 -22.07 10.88
N LEU A 164 16.81 -22.93 10.89
CA LEU A 164 16.52 -23.94 9.84
C LEU A 164 15.49 -23.45 8.82
N ALA A 165 14.50 -22.66 9.25
CA ALA A 165 13.59 -21.93 8.36
C ALA A 165 14.30 -20.71 7.73
N VAL A 166 13.93 -20.36 6.51
CA VAL A 166 14.58 -19.31 5.70
C VAL A 166 13.51 -18.34 5.19
N GLY A 167 13.60 -17.07 5.58
CA GLY A 167 12.68 -16.02 5.12
C GLY A 167 12.72 -15.85 3.59
N GLY A 168 11.56 -15.65 2.97
CA GLY A 168 11.42 -15.54 1.52
C GLY A 168 11.85 -16.80 0.73
N SER A 169 12.01 -17.95 1.40
CA SER A 169 12.32 -19.23 0.74
C SER A 169 11.19 -19.71 -0.14
N THR A 170 11.42 -20.67 -1.02
CA THR A 170 10.34 -21.26 -1.82
C THR A 170 10.57 -22.72 -2.11
N VAL A 171 9.48 -23.47 -2.27
CA VAL A 171 9.48 -24.85 -2.80
C VAL A 171 9.33 -24.89 -4.32
N VAL A 172 8.94 -23.78 -4.95
CA VAL A 172 8.73 -23.63 -6.40
C VAL A 172 9.04 -22.19 -6.88
N GLY A 173 9.80 -22.02 -7.96
CA GLY A 173 9.83 -20.75 -8.70
C GLY A 173 10.58 -19.58 -8.04
N TYR A 174 10.09 -18.36 -8.28
CA TYR A 174 10.75 -17.10 -7.88
C TYR A 174 10.68 -16.90 -6.36
N SER A 175 11.74 -16.32 -5.80
CA SER A 175 11.76 -15.75 -4.44
C SER A 175 11.90 -14.23 -4.60
N THR A 176 11.27 -13.45 -3.72
CA THR A 176 11.28 -11.97 -3.73
C THR A 176 12.68 -11.34 -3.59
N GLY A 177 13.70 -12.13 -3.27
CA GLY A 177 15.08 -11.67 -3.14
C GLY A 177 15.83 -11.46 -4.47
N THR A 178 17.03 -10.91 -4.36
CA THR A 178 18.01 -10.82 -5.46
C THR A 178 18.35 -12.21 -6.03
N PRO A 179 18.91 -12.32 -7.26
CA PRO A 179 19.34 -13.61 -7.81
C PRO A 179 20.38 -14.37 -6.96
N GLU A 180 21.05 -13.70 -6.01
CA GLU A 180 21.93 -14.32 -5.03
C GLU A 180 21.12 -14.94 -3.87
N GLU A 181 20.16 -14.19 -3.34
CA GLU A 181 19.25 -14.62 -2.27
C GLU A 181 18.32 -15.75 -2.73
N GLN A 182 17.80 -15.67 -3.96
CA GLN A 182 17.00 -16.73 -4.57
C GLN A 182 17.75 -18.06 -4.63
N ARG A 183 19.05 -18.02 -4.94
CA ARG A 183 19.87 -19.25 -5.04
C ARG A 183 20.06 -19.95 -3.69
N ILE A 184 19.98 -19.23 -2.58
CA ILE A 184 20.15 -19.80 -1.23
C ILE A 184 18.83 -20.15 -0.55
N SER A 185 17.71 -19.62 -1.04
CA SER A 185 16.38 -19.73 -0.42
C SER A 185 15.52 -20.86 -1.02
N TRP A 186 16.06 -21.67 -1.94
CA TRP A 186 15.31 -22.78 -2.55
C TRP A 186 15.31 -24.05 -1.69
N TRP A 187 14.11 -24.56 -1.40
CA TRP A 187 13.91 -25.92 -0.88
C TRP A 187 14.02 -26.95 -1.99
N LEU A 188 13.41 -26.67 -3.14
CA LEU A 188 13.60 -27.41 -4.39
C LEU A 188 13.86 -26.46 -5.54
N THR A 189 14.69 -26.92 -6.48
CA THR A 189 14.96 -26.18 -7.69
C THR A 189 13.88 -26.34 -8.75
N ASP A 190 13.81 -25.39 -9.68
CA ASP A 190 13.03 -25.46 -10.93
C ASP A 190 13.35 -26.70 -11.80
N THR A 191 14.49 -27.33 -11.53
CA THR A 191 14.99 -28.56 -12.16
C THR A 191 14.76 -29.81 -11.29
N ASP A 192 13.93 -29.69 -10.25
CA ASP A 192 13.53 -30.78 -9.36
C ASP A 192 14.71 -31.41 -8.60
N GLN A 193 15.70 -30.58 -8.25
CA GLN A 193 16.86 -30.97 -7.44
C GLN A 193 16.78 -30.32 -6.05
N PRO A 194 17.40 -30.91 -5.01
CA PRO A 194 17.50 -30.27 -3.70
C PRO A 194 18.15 -28.88 -3.79
N GLY A 195 17.44 -27.87 -3.30
CA GLY A 195 17.98 -26.51 -3.24
C GLY A 195 18.90 -26.29 -2.03
N GLN A 196 19.56 -25.13 -1.98
CA GLN A 196 20.54 -24.83 -0.92
C GLN A 196 19.91 -24.76 0.47
N ALA A 197 18.68 -24.26 0.62
CA ALA A 197 17.99 -24.23 1.90
C ALA A 197 17.75 -25.65 2.42
N LEU A 198 17.29 -26.56 1.55
CA LEU A 198 17.07 -27.97 1.89
C LEU A 198 18.37 -28.69 2.26
N LEU A 199 19.45 -28.47 1.49
CA LEU A 199 20.75 -29.07 1.77
C LEU A 199 21.31 -28.59 3.12
N ARG A 200 21.27 -27.28 3.39
CA ARG A 200 21.69 -26.70 4.67
C ARG A 200 20.87 -27.24 5.84
N ALA A 201 19.53 -27.24 5.72
CA ALA A 201 18.65 -27.77 6.76
C ALA A 201 18.94 -29.26 7.03
N THR A 202 19.17 -30.05 5.97
CA THR A 202 19.52 -31.47 6.09
C THR A 202 20.81 -31.70 6.87
N GLU A 203 21.87 -30.94 6.59
CA GLU A 203 23.15 -31.07 7.29
C GLU A 203 23.02 -30.73 8.79
N LEU A 204 22.32 -29.63 9.10
CA LEU A 204 22.08 -29.20 10.47
C LEU A 204 21.21 -30.21 11.24
N LEU A 205 20.12 -30.68 10.65
CA LEU A 205 19.24 -31.68 11.25
C LEU A 205 19.98 -32.99 11.55
N LYS A 206 20.86 -33.45 10.64
CA LYS A 206 21.69 -34.64 10.89
C LYS A 206 22.63 -34.44 12.08
N ALA A 207 23.27 -33.28 12.19
CA ALA A 207 24.16 -32.98 13.30
C ALA A 207 23.40 -32.93 14.62
N GLN A 208 22.24 -32.26 14.64
CA GLN A 208 21.38 -32.14 15.81
C GLN A 208 20.84 -33.50 16.24
N LEU A 209 20.28 -34.29 15.32
CA LEU A 209 19.79 -35.65 15.60
C LEU A 209 20.89 -36.58 16.11
N ALA A 210 22.10 -36.50 15.57
CA ALA A 210 23.23 -37.27 16.07
C ALA A 210 23.57 -36.92 17.52
N SER A 211 23.50 -35.63 17.89
CA SER A 211 23.72 -35.18 19.26
C SER A 211 22.61 -35.65 20.21
N LEU A 212 21.34 -35.59 19.80
CA LEU A 212 20.20 -36.01 20.63
C LEU A 212 20.14 -37.54 20.79
N THR A 213 20.41 -38.30 19.72
CA THR A 213 20.41 -39.77 19.75
C THR A 213 21.54 -40.34 20.60
N ALA A 214 22.60 -39.56 20.82
CA ALA A 214 23.65 -39.91 21.77
C ALA A 214 23.21 -39.77 23.23
N ILE A 215 22.14 -39.01 23.50
CA ILE A 215 21.59 -38.76 24.83
C ILE A 215 20.52 -39.81 25.17
N ASP A 216 19.48 -39.96 24.34
CA ASP A 216 18.41 -40.96 24.53
C ASP A 216 17.69 -41.26 23.20
N LYS A 217 16.65 -42.10 23.23
CA LYS A 217 15.77 -42.36 22.07
C LYS A 217 15.05 -41.07 21.67
N VAL A 218 15.09 -40.75 20.38
CA VAL A 218 14.47 -39.56 19.81
C VAL A 218 13.23 -39.93 19.01
N THR A 219 12.11 -39.27 19.32
CA THR A 219 10.92 -39.17 18.48
C THR A 219 10.97 -37.83 17.74
N THR A 220 10.89 -37.85 16.42
CA THR A 220 11.07 -36.65 15.59
C THR A 220 9.74 -36.23 14.97
N GLY A 221 9.40 -34.94 15.11
CA GLY A 221 8.41 -34.26 14.30
C GLY A 221 9.02 -33.03 13.65
N ILE A 222 8.53 -32.59 12.50
CA ILE A 222 8.97 -31.35 11.84
C ILE A 222 7.79 -30.40 11.79
N ILE A 223 7.96 -29.19 12.31
CA ILE A 223 6.99 -28.11 12.14
C ILE A 223 7.30 -27.45 10.81
N TRP A 224 6.37 -27.53 9.86
CA TRP A 224 6.52 -26.96 8.54
C TRP A 224 5.55 -25.80 8.36
N GLY A 225 6.07 -24.57 8.27
CA GLY A 225 5.28 -23.37 7.95
C GLY A 225 5.84 -22.72 6.70
N GLN A 226 5.11 -22.83 5.59
CA GLN A 226 5.51 -22.30 4.29
C GLN A 226 4.28 -22.13 3.41
N GLY A 227 4.26 -21.09 2.57
CA GLY A 227 3.19 -20.90 1.59
C GLY A 227 3.03 -19.47 1.09
N GLU A 228 3.55 -18.49 1.82
CA GLU A 228 3.36 -17.06 1.61
C GLU A 228 3.92 -16.60 0.25
N GLU A 229 5.15 -16.99 -0.11
CA GLU A 229 5.69 -16.72 -1.45
C GLU A 229 4.94 -17.49 -2.55
N ALA A 230 4.46 -18.70 -2.25
CA ALA A 230 3.71 -19.49 -3.22
C ALA A 230 2.35 -18.84 -3.53
N ALA A 231 1.71 -18.20 -2.54
CA ALA A 231 0.49 -17.43 -2.74
C ALA A 231 0.71 -16.30 -3.74
N GLN A 232 1.84 -15.58 -3.63
CA GLN A 232 2.19 -14.52 -4.58
C GLN A 232 2.48 -15.07 -5.98
N GLU A 233 3.20 -16.19 -6.09
CA GLU A 233 3.48 -16.83 -7.37
C GLU A 233 2.21 -17.33 -8.05
N ILE A 234 1.28 -17.94 -7.29
CA ILE A 234 -0.02 -18.36 -7.79
C ILE A 234 -0.86 -17.16 -8.22
N ALA A 235 -0.83 -16.05 -7.47
CA ALA A 235 -1.53 -14.82 -7.84
C ALA A 235 -1.06 -14.27 -9.21
N ARG A 236 0.24 -14.38 -9.51
CA ARG A 236 0.85 -13.98 -10.79
C ARG A 236 0.64 -15.00 -11.93
N ALA A 237 0.28 -16.25 -11.60
CA ALA A 237 0.21 -17.33 -12.57
C ALA A 237 -1.01 -17.19 -13.50
N THR A 238 -0.81 -17.46 -14.78
CA THR A 238 -1.91 -17.53 -15.76
C THR A 238 -2.83 -18.73 -15.50
N ASP A 239 -2.28 -19.81 -14.95
CA ASP A 239 -3.01 -21.01 -14.51
C ASP A 239 -2.73 -21.25 -13.03
N LYS A 240 -3.61 -20.71 -12.18
CA LYS A 240 -3.47 -20.74 -10.71
C LYS A 240 -3.53 -22.17 -10.16
N GLN A 241 -4.39 -23.02 -10.72
CA GLN A 241 -4.51 -24.41 -10.28
C GLN A 241 -3.23 -25.21 -10.60
N ALA A 242 -2.67 -25.04 -11.81
CA ALA A 242 -1.42 -25.71 -12.16
C ALA A 242 -0.24 -25.26 -11.27
N ALA A 243 -0.20 -23.97 -10.91
CA ALA A 243 0.80 -23.46 -9.96
C ALA A 243 0.61 -24.05 -8.55
N ALA A 244 -0.63 -24.15 -8.07
CA ALA A 244 -0.94 -24.80 -6.78
C ALA A 244 -0.60 -26.29 -6.77
N ASP A 245 -0.86 -27.01 -7.86
CA ASP A 245 -0.51 -28.42 -8.02
C ASP A 245 1.02 -28.62 -8.01
N LEU A 246 1.77 -27.70 -8.62
CA LEU A 246 3.23 -27.71 -8.59
C LEU A 246 3.78 -27.44 -7.19
N TYR A 247 3.23 -26.45 -6.48
CA TYR A 247 3.54 -26.18 -5.08
C TYR A 247 3.36 -27.43 -4.21
N LYS A 248 2.21 -28.11 -4.35
CA LYS A 248 1.92 -29.36 -3.65
C LYS A 248 2.94 -30.44 -3.97
N ALA A 249 3.17 -30.70 -5.26
CA ALA A 249 4.07 -31.77 -5.70
C ALA A 249 5.52 -31.55 -5.23
N SER A 250 6.00 -30.32 -5.24
CA SER A 250 7.34 -29.97 -4.74
C SER A 250 7.43 -30.09 -3.23
N THR A 251 6.44 -29.62 -2.48
CA THR A 251 6.42 -29.76 -1.02
C THR A 251 6.52 -31.23 -0.60
N LEU A 252 5.76 -32.11 -1.25
CA LEU A 252 5.83 -33.56 -1.01
C LEU A 252 7.24 -34.13 -1.25
N LYS A 253 7.94 -33.68 -2.29
CA LYS A 253 9.32 -34.12 -2.59
C LYS A 253 10.33 -33.62 -1.57
N VAL A 254 10.13 -32.43 -0.99
CA VAL A 254 10.95 -31.96 0.14
C VAL A 254 10.83 -32.94 1.30
N PHE A 255 9.61 -33.35 1.66
CA PHE A 255 9.38 -34.32 2.72
C PHE A 255 10.00 -35.68 2.40
N ASP A 256 9.81 -36.19 1.18
CA ASP A 256 10.42 -37.45 0.74
C ASP A 256 11.95 -37.42 0.83
N TYR A 257 12.54 -36.30 0.41
CA TYR A 257 13.98 -36.10 0.50
C TYR A 257 14.43 -36.13 1.96
N LEU A 258 13.78 -35.36 2.85
CA LEU A 258 14.13 -35.34 4.26
C LEU A 258 13.99 -36.73 4.88
N HIS A 259 12.92 -37.47 4.62
CA HIS A 259 12.77 -38.85 5.12
C HIS A 259 13.93 -39.75 4.68
N ALA A 260 14.33 -39.66 3.41
CA ALA A 260 15.46 -40.41 2.90
C ALA A 260 16.79 -40.04 3.58
N GLN A 261 16.91 -38.83 4.12
CA GLN A 261 18.14 -38.32 4.75
C GLN A 261 18.21 -38.52 6.26
N ILE A 262 17.10 -38.39 6.98
CA ILE A 262 17.07 -38.36 8.46
C ILE A 262 16.13 -39.39 9.10
N GLY A 263 15.43 -40.20 8.30
CA GLY A 263 14.56 -41.27 8.78
C GLY A 263 13.09 -40.88 8.90
N ASP A 264 12.32 -41.68 9.64
CA ASP A 264 10.88 -41.46 9.81
C ASP A 264 10.61 -40.33 10.82
N PHE A 265 9.71 -39.42 10.46
CA PHE A 265 9.23 -38.32 11.30
C PHE A 265 7.77 -37.98 10.95
N THR A 266 7.06 -37.30 11.85
CA THR A 266 5.75 -36.72 11.54
C THR A 266 5.95 -35.28 11.07
N VAL A 267 5.21 -34.82 10.06
CA VAL A 267 5.16 -33.40 9.69
C VAL A 267 3.94 -32.75 10.32
N TYR A 268 4.16 -31.75 11.17
CA TYR A 268 3.12 -30.87 11.71
C TYR A 268 3.09 -29.61 10.83
N LEU A 269 2.15 -29.60 9.88
CA LEU A 269 1.96 -28.58 8.89
C LEU A 269 1.16 -27.42 9.48
N ALA A 270 1.74 -26.23 9.45
CA ALA A 270 1.06 -24.99 9.80
C ALA A 270 0.34 -24.45 8.54
N GLU A 271 -0.98 -24.31 8.62
CA GLU A 271 -1.79 -23.82 7.49
C GLU A 271 -1.46 -22.35 7.23
N THR A 272 -1.36 -21.92 5.97
CA THR A 272 -1.05 -20.53 5.64
C THR A 272 -2.16 -19.58 6.14
N GLY A 273 -1.77 -18.54 6.87
CA GLY A 273 -2.69 -17.52 7.41
C GLY A 273 -3.37 -16.65 6.35
N HIS A 274 -4.24 -15.75 6.80
CA HIS A 274 -4.91 -14.78 5.93
C HIS A 274 -4.01 -13.59 5.62
N TYR A 275 -4.07 -13.08 4.39
CA TYR A 275 -3.44 -11.82 4.02
C TYR A 275 -4.14 -10.66 4.74
N GLN A 276 -3.37 -9.76 5.37
CA GLN A 276 -3.98 -8.64 6.09
C GLN A 276 -4.42 -7.54 5.09
N THR A 277 -5.68 -7.60 4.68
CA THR A 277 -6.22 -6.74 3.63
C THR A 277 -6.30 -5.28 4.06
N GLN A 278 -6.69 -5.01 5.31
CA GLN A 278 -6.81 -3.65 5.84
C GLN A 278 -5.45 -2.94 5.89
N ALA A 279 -4.42 -3.60 6.40
CA ALA A 279 -3.06 -3.05 6.38
C ALA A 279 -2.53 -2.89 4.95
N ALA A 280 -2.87 -3.78 4.02
CA ALA A 280 -2.46 -3.62 2.61
C ALA A 280 -3.16 -2.41 1.96
N GLU A 281 -4.45 -2.20 2.24
CA GLU A 281 -5.22 -1.03 1.80
C GLU A 281 -4.61 0.27 2.35
N ALA A 282 -4.34 0.33 3.65
CA ALA A 282 -3.67 1.47 4.30
C ALA A 282 -2.29 1.78 3.72
N ARG A 283 -1.58 0.76 3.22
CA ARG A 283 -0.26 0.88 2.57
C ARG A 283 -0.34 1.20 1.07
N GLY A 284 -1.52 1.49 0.54
CA GLY A 284 -1.74 1.90 -0.86
C GLY A 284 -1.70 0.75 -1.87
N TYR A 285 -1.93 -0.49 -1.44
CA TYR A 285 -1.99 -1.62 -2.37
C TYR A 285 -3.29 -1.57 -3.19
N PRO A 286 -3.23 -1.70 -4.53
CA PRO A 286 -4.44 -1.75 -5.34
C PRO A 286 -5.34 -2.92 -4.95
N GLN A 287 -6.66 -2.71 -4.92
CA GLN A 287 -7.63 -3.77 -4.60
C GLN A 287 -7.47 -5.02 -5.48
N GLU A 288 -7.08 -4.85 -6.75
CA GLU A 288 -6.78 -5.96 -7.65
C GLU A 288 -5.62 -6.82 -7.13
N LYS A 289 -4.54 -6.20 -6.66
CA LYS A 289 -3.37 -6.90 -6.09
C LYS A 289 -3.78 -7.63 -4.81
N ILE A 290 -4.53 -6.97 -3.93
CA ILE A 290 -5.04 -7.58 -2.67
C ILE A 290 -5.89 -8.81 -2.99
N ASN A 291 -6.89 -8.66 -3.87
CA ASN A 291 -7.79 -9.75 -4.23
C ASN A 291 -7.04 -10.93 -4.88
N ALA A 292 -6.08 -10.66 -5.76
CA ALA A 292 -5.29 -11.71 -6.41
C ALA A 292 -4.43 -12.49 -5.41
N ILE A 293 -3.86 -11.80 -4.43
CA ILE A 293 -3.06 -12.42 -3.37
C ILE A 293 -3.92 -13.25 -2.42
N VAL A 294 -5.08 -12.71 -1.99
CA VAL A 294 -6.05 -13.44 -1.15
C VAL A 294 -6.52 -14.72 -1.86
N GLU A 295 -6.77 -14.65 -3.17
CA GLU A 295 -7.08 -15.82 -3.98
C GLU A 295 -5.92 -16.83 -3.99
N GLY A 296 -4.69 -16.35 -4.21
CA GLY A 296 -3.48 -17.18 -4.16
C GLY A 296 -3.29 -17.91 -2.83
N ALA A 297 -3.52 -17.24 -1.70
CA ALA A 297 -3.46 -17.85 -0.37
C ALA A 297 -4.50 -18.97 -0.22
N GLY A 298 -5.72 -18.77 -0.75
CA GLY A 298 -6.76 -19.81 -0.79
C GLY A 298 -6.31 -21.08 -1.52
N TYR A 299 -5.60 -20.94 -2.64
CA TYR A 299 -5.03 -22.08 -3.37
C TYR A 299 -3.93 -22.82 -2.59
N VAL A 300 -3.05 -22.08 -1.91
CA VAL A 300 -2.00 -22.67 -1.06
C VAL A 300 -2.61 -23.50 0.07
N ARG A 301 -3.63 -22.96 0.74
CA ARG A 301 -4.35 -23.66 1.82
C ARG A 301 -4.98 -24.96 1.32
N ALA A 302 -5.72 -24.89 0.22
CA ALA A 302 -6.30 -26.09 -0.39
C ALA A 302 -5.24 -27.14 -0.76
N ALA A 303 -4.05 -26.71 -1.19
CA ALA A 303 -2.93 -27.61 -1.43
C ALA A 303 -2.37 -28.22 -0.13
N GLN A 304 -2.23 -27.46 0.95
CA GLN A 304 -1.78 -27.92 2.27
C GLN A 304 -2.77 -28.94 2.88
N GLU A 305 -4.07 -28.66 2.84
CA GLU A 305 -5.12 -29.61 3.24
C GLU A 305 -5.04 -30.90 2.42
N ALA A 306 -4.84 -30.78 1.09
CA ALA A 306 -4.71 -31.93 0.22
C ALA A 306 -3.46 -32.77 0.53
N ILE A 307 -2.33 -32.16 0.89
CA ILE A 307 -1.11 -32.86 1.35
C ILE A 307 -1.41 -33.68 2.61
N ALA A 308 -2.01 -33.06 3.63
CA ALA A 308 -2.35 -33.74 4.89
C ALA A 308 -3.37 -34.88 4.69
N SER A 309 -4.27 -34.74 3.70
CA SER A 309 -5.20 -35.81 3.34
C SER A 309 -4.55 -36.99 2.60
N GLU A 310 -3.49 -36.73 1.83
CA GLU A 310 -2.82 -37.71 0.97
C GLU A 310 -1.75 -38.51 1.73
N ARG A 311 -1.09 -37.88 2.71
CA ARG A 311 0.00 -38.47 3.49
C ARG A 311 -0.36 -38.61 4.96
N SER A 312 -0.36 -39.84 5.47
CA SER A 312 -0.71 -40.14 6.86
C SER A 312 0.28 -39.58 7.88
N ASP A 313 1.52 -39.36 7.47
CA ASP A 313 2.61 -38.79 8.24
C ASP A 313 2.61 -37.25 8.24
N VAL A 314 1.72 -36.61 7.48
CA VAL A 314 1.52 -35.15 7.52
C VAL A 314 0.21 -34.84 8.24
N LYS A 315 0.27 -33.96 9.23
CA LYS A 315 -0.85 -33.49 10.04
C LYS A 315 -1.02 -32.00 9.86
N LEU A 316 -2.21 -31.53 9.52
CA LEU A 316 -2.53 -30.10 9.59
C LEU A 316 -2.73 -29.74 11.06
N ALA A 317 -1.71 -29.13 11.67
CA ALA A 317 -1.56 -29.06 13.12
C ALA A 317 -2.11 -27.77 13.71
N VAL A 318 -2.03 -26.67 12.95
CA VAL A 318 -2.51 -25.36 13.41
C VAL A 318 -3.11 -24.59 12.23
N ASP A 319 -4.31 -24.07 12.47
CA ASP A 319 -4.93 -23.00 11.71
C ASP A 319 -4.78 -21.72 12.55
N TYR A 320 -4.19 -20.70 11.97
CA TYR A 320 -3.97 -19.39 12.59
C TYR A 320 -4.59 -18.25 11.77
N THR A 321 -5.62 -18.57 10.99
CA THR A 321 -6.36 -17.60 10.18
C THR A 321 -7.10 -16.55 11.01
N ASP A 322 -7.36 -16.82 12.28
CA ASP A 322 -8.00 -15.92 13.23
C ASP A 322 -7.02 -14.96 13.94
N LEU A 323 -5.71 -15.11 13.71
CA LEU A 323 -4.69 -14.30 14.38
C LEU A 323 -4.26 -13.10 13.53
N PRO A 324 -3.99 -11.93 14.14
CA PRO A 324 -3.46 -10.80 13.40
C PRO A 324 -2.10 -11.12 12.81
N LEU A 325 -1.89 -10.59 11.60
CA LEU A 325 -0.56 -10.43 11.02
C LEU A 325 0.06 -9.12 11.48
N ARG A 326 1.38 -9.06 11.44
CA ARG A 326 2.22 -7.95 11.88
C ARG A 326 1.82 -6.65 11.20
N TYR A 327 1.63 -5.63 12.03
CA TYR A 327 1.27 -4.29 11.59
C TYR A 327 2.36 -3.24 11.92
N GLU A 328 3.22 -3.50 12.90
CA GLU A 328 4.24 -2.61 13.50
C GLU A 328 5.35 -2.10 12.56
N VAL A 329 5.48 -2.66 11.36
CA VAL A 329 6.58 -2.37 10.45
C VAL A 329 6.28 -1.16 9.59
N ASN A 330 7.24 -0.22 9.59
CA ASN A 330 7.14 1.02 8.82
C ASN A 330 6.80 0.72 7.34
N PRO A 331 5.64 1.19 6.85
CA PRO A 331 5.15 0.85 5.53
C PRO A 331 6.00 1.43 4.38
N LEU A 332 6.80 2.46 4.66
CA LEU A 332 7.76 3.02 3.70
C LEU A 332 9.03 2.19 3.55
N VAL A 333 9.35 1.35 4.55
CA VAL A 333 10.55 0.50 4.56
C VAL A 333 10.22 -0.94 4.15
N TYR A 334 9.07 -1.46 4.60
CA TYR A 334 8.63 -2.84 4.34
C TYR A 334 7.18 -2.88 3.83
N PRO A 335 6.90 -2.31 2.64
CA PRO A 335 5.53 -2.17 2.13
C PRO A 335 4.81 -3.52 2.00
N ASP A 336 5.52 -4.59 1.62
CA ASP A 336 4.96 -5.93 1.40
C ASP A 336 4.83 -6.77 2.70
N ASP A 337 5.17 -6.22 3.87
CA ASP A 337 5.16 -6.93 5.15
C ASP A 337 3.77 -6.96 5.82
N VAL A 338 2.80 -7.48 5.08
CA VAL A 338 1.40 -7.75 5.48
C VAL A 338 1.12 -9.26 5.56
N TRP A 339 2.20 -10.05 5.62
CA TRP A 339 2.21 -11.52 5.55
C TRP A 339 2.73 -12.20 6.81
N HIS A 340 3.50 -11.48 7.63
CA HIS A 340 4.13 -12.06 8.81
C HIS A 340 3.15 -12.08 9.97
N LEU A 341 3.19 -13.11 10.81
CA LEU A 341 2.43 -13.13 12.05
C LEU A 341 2.85 -11.96 12.96
N HIS A 342 1.90 -11.42 13.72
CA HIS A 342 2.21 -10.60 14.88
C HIS A 342 3.05 -11.42 15.87
N GLU A 343 3.86 -10.78 16.69
CA GLU A 343 4.78 -11.46 17.61
C GLU A 343 4.00 -12.29 18.67
N GLU A 344 3.01 -11.70 19.34
CA GLU A 344 2.06 -12.40 20.21
C GLU A 344 1.20 -13.44 19.48
N SER A 345 0.96 -13.26 18.18
CA SER A 345 0.30 -14.31 17.38
C SER A 345 1.19 -15.55 17.24
N ALA A 346 2.52 -15.37 17.14
CA ALA A 346 3.47 -16.49 17.08
C ALA A 346 3.47 -17.30 18.38
N GLU A 347 3.32 -16.65 19.54
CA GLU A 347 3.15 -17.32 20.83
C GLU A 347 1.91 -18.21 20.88
N ILE A 348 0.75 -17.66 20.47
CA ILE A 348 -0.51 -18.39 20.42
C ILE A 348 -0.40 -19.60 19.47
N VAL A 349 0.28 -19.44 18.33
CA VAL A 349 0.57 -20.56 17.41
C VAL A 349 1.39 -21.64 18.10
N GLY A 350 2.38 -21.26 18.91
CA GLY A 350 3.17 -22.17 19.73
C GLY A 350 2.34 -23.02 20.69
N GLN A 351 1.44 -22.37 21.44
CA GLN A 351 0.56 -23.04 22.40
C GLN A 351 -0.43 -23.99 21.70
N ARG A 352 -1.03 -23.55 20.58
CA ARG A 352 -1.91 -24.39 19.74
C ARG A 352 -1.17 -25.60 19.15
N LEU A 353 0.08 -25.42 18.71
CA LEU A 353 0.93 -26.53 18.25
C LEU A 353 1.19 -27.53 19.38
N ALA A 354 1.45 -27.07 20.59
CA ALA A 354 1.65 -27.94 21.75
C ALA A 354 0.41 -28.79 22.06
N ASP A 355 -0.77 -28.17 22.07
CA ASP A 355 -2.04 -28.88 22.26
C ASP A 355 -2.23 -30.00 21.23
N PHE A 356 -2.06 -29.66 19.96
CA PHE A 356 -2.25 -30.61 18.86
C PHE A 356 -1.26 -31.77 18.92
N ILE A 357 0.03 -31.46 19.12
CA ILE A 357 1.10 -32.47 19.16
C ILE A 357 0.93 -33.38 20.38
N ALA A 358 0.55 -32.84 21.54
CA ALA A 358 0.27 -33.65 22.73
C ALA A 358 -0.84 -34.68 22.46
N ASP A 359 -1.95 -34.25 21.86
CA ASP A 359 -3.07 -35.12 21.51
C ASP A 359 -2.67 -36.20 20.47
N ASP A 360 -1.90 -35.84 19.43
CA ASP A 360 -1.41 -36.77 18.40
C ASP A 360 -0.46 -37.84 18.99
N LEU A 361 0.36 -37.46 19.97
CA LEU A 361 1.23 -38.37 20.71
C LEU A 361 0.48 -39.23 21.75
N GLY A 362 -0.83 -39.03 21.93
CA GLY A 362 -1.68 -39.77 22.86
C GLY A 362 -1.70 -39.23 24.28
N PHE A 363 -1.20 -38.01 24.49
CA PHE A 363 -1.38 -37.22 25.71
C PHE A 363 -2.65 -36.35 25.58
N ARG A 364 -2.77 -35.32 26.41
CA ARG A 364 -3.91 -34.40 26.40
C ARG A 364 -3.44 -32.96 26.52
N GLY A 365 -3.61 -32.18 25.45
CA GLY A 365 -3.45 -30.73 25.47
C GLY A 365 -4.53 -30.01 26.30
N ASP A 366 -4.37 -28.70 26.47
CA ASP A 366 -5.28 -27.85 27.23
C ASP A 366 -5.50 -26.48 26.57
N ALA A 367 -6.23 -26.44 25.46
CA ALA A 367 -6.55 -25.20 24.74
C ALA A 367 -7.19 -24.05 25.54
N SER A 368 -7.51 -24.25 26.83
CA SER A 368 -7.96 -23.20 27.73
C SER A 368 -6.84 -22.36 28.36
N ASP A 369 -5.57 -22.76 28.21
CA ASP A 369 -4.42 -21.97 28.65
C ASP A 369 -3.71 -21.21 27.53
N ASN A 370 -4.20 -21.33 26.30
CA ASN A 370 -3.80 -20.48 25.19
C ASN A 370 -4.14 -19.01 25.48
N ASN A 371 -3.23 -18.10 25.11
CA ASN A 371 -3.43 -16.66 25.16
C ASN A 371 -4.64 -16.26 24.31
N ASP A 372 -5.38 -15.25 24.77
CA ASP A 372 -6.58 -14.75 24.08
C ASP A 372 -6.16 -13.86 22.90
N PRO A 373 -6.49 -14.22 21.64
CA PRO A 373 -6.20 -13.37 20.48
C PRO A 373 -6.81 -11.96 20.61
N ALA A 374 -7.94 -11.82 21.32
CA ALA A 374 -8.57 -10.53 21.54
C ALA A 374 -7.73 -9.59 22.43
N ALA A 375 -6.81 -10.13 23.24
CA ALA A 375 -5.92 -9.34 24.08
C ALA A 375 -4.87 -8.58 23.27
N ILE A 376 -4.52 -9.06 22.06
CA ILE A 376 -3.58 -8.39 21.15
C ILE A 376 -4.11 -7.00 20.76
N PHE A 377 -5.42 -6.86 20.58
CA PHE A 377 -6.06 -5.60 20.19
C PHE A 377 -6.48 -4.70 21.37
N ALA A 378 -6.31 -5.17 22.61
CA ALA A 378 -6.92 -4.53 23.78
C ALA A 378 -6.01 -3.51 24.50
N GLY A 379 -4.75 -3.39 24.10
CA GLY A 379 -3.83 -2.39 24.63
C GLY A 379 -3.20 -1.63 23.48
N GLY A 380 -3.56 -0.36 23.29
CA GLY A 380 -2.85 0.52 22.36
C GLY A 380 -1.33 0.41 22.58
N GLN A 381 -0.59 0.24 21.49
CA GLN A 381 0.83 -0.07 21.53
C GLN A 381 1.66 1.19 21.28
N ASN A 382 2.76 1.34 22.03
CA ASN A 382 3.79 2.34 21.77
C ASN A 382 5.12 1.60 21.61
N GLU A 383 5.55 1.47 20.37
CA GLU A 383 6.75 0.74 19.99
C GLU A 383 7.73 1.67 19.29
N GLY A 384 8.69 2.18 20.05
CA GLY A 384 9.81 2.94 19.48
C GLY A 384 9.40 4.21 18.72
N GLY A 385 8.25 4.81 19.09
CA GLY A 385 7.69 6.01 18.46
C GLY A 385 6.53 5.73 17.50
N ASN A 386 6.18 4.48 17.25
CA ASN A 386 4.93 4.13 16.57
C ASN A 386 3.82 3.98 17.62
N ILE A 387 2.76 4.76 17.48
CA ILE A 387 1.66 4.87 18.43
C ILE A 387 0.37 4.56 17.69
N PHE A 388 -0.27 3.48 18.10
CA PHE A 388 -1.44 2.93 17.43
C PHE A 388 -2.68 3.01 18.32
N GLY A 389 -3.76 3.52 17.73
CA GLY A 389 -5.10 3.50 18.29
C GLY A 389 -5.80 2.15 18.10
N THR A 390 -7.10 2.17 18.29
CA THR A 390 -8.04 1.07 18.22
C THR A 390 -9.17 1.46 17.28
N SER A 391 -10.18 0.60 17.09
CA SER A 391 -11.35 0.97 16.30
C SER A 391 -12.33 1.95 16.98
N ASP A 392 -11.96 2.56 18.11
CA ASP A 392 -12.75 3.49 18.90
C ASP A 392 -12.09 4.88 18.88
N ASP A 393 -12.80 5.94 19.33
CA ASP A 393 -12.20 7.29 19.44
C ASP A 393 -11.04 7.30 20.46
N ASP A 394 -9.82 7.53 19.98
CA ASP A 394 -8.58 7.46 20.75
C ASP A 394 -7.93 8.82 21.01
N THR A 395 -7.00 8.84 21.96
CA THR A 395 -6.11 9.98 22.21
C THR A 395 -4.67 9.51 22.16
N LEU A 396 -3.99 9.84 21.08
CA LEU A 396 -2.61 9.44 20.80
C LEU A 396 -1.67 10.61 21.12
N VAL A 397 -0.65 10.36 21.94
CA VAL A 397 0.32 11.39 22.35
C VAL A 397 1.73 10.88 22.14
N GLY A 398 2.40 11.49 21.16
CA GLY A 398 3.80 11.31 20.83
C GLY A 398 4.76 11.90 21.85
N SER A 399 6.04 11.74 21.52
CA SER A 399 7.17 11.99 22.38
C SER A 399 7.88 13.30 21.98
N ALA A 400 9.20 13.35 22.16
CA ALA A 400 10.04 14.41 21.61
C ALA A 400 10.96 13.86 20.49
N GLY A 401 10.65 12.66 20.01
CA GLY A 401 11.31 11.98 18.90
C GLY A 401 10.51 12.16 17.62
N ASN A 402 10.81 11.34 16.60
CA ASN A 402 9.97 11.30 15.41
C ASN A 402 8.98 10.16 15.62
N ASP A 403 7.70 10.48 15.72
CA ASP A 403 6.64 9.54 16.04
C ASP A 403 5.72 9.30 14.82
N ILE A 404 5.11 8.11 14.75
CA ILE A 404 4.04 7.79 13.81
C ILE A 404 2.78 7.56 14.65
N LEU A 405 1.75 8.37 14.43
CA LEU A 405 0.48 8.28 15.12
C LEU A 405 -0.57 7.83 14.11
N ASP A 406 -1.16 6.66 14.34
CA ASP A 406 -2.22 6.10 13.51
C ASP A 406 -3.37 5.64 14.42
N GLY A 407 -4.52 6.32 14.28
CA GLY A 407 -5.72 6.07 15.06
C GLY A 407 -6.41 4.74 14.74
N ASP A 408 -6.15 4.15 13.56
CA ASP A 408 -7.10 3.23 12.90
C ASP A 408 -8.47 3.94 12.77
N GLN A 409 -9.56 3.18 12.78
CA GLN A 409 -10.91 3.73 12.73
C GLN A 409 -11.26 4.45 14.03
N GLY A 410 -11.66 5.71 13.95
CA GLY A 410 -12.13 6.43 15.11
C GLY A 410 -12.34 7.89 14.76
N ALA A 411 -12.79 8.71 15.71
CA ALA A 411 -12.51 10.14 15.64
C ALA A 411 -11.39 10.44 16.63
N ASP A 412 -10.15 10.46 16.14
CA ASP A 412 -8.97 10.36 16.99
C ASP A 412 -8.29 11.70 17.24
N ASP A 413 -7.85 11.92 18.47
CA ASP A 413 -7.06 13.09 18.87
C ASP A 413 -5.57 12.74 18.89
N MET A 414 -4.83 13.16 17.84
CA MET A 414 -3.40 12.86 17.68
C MET A 414 -2.52 14.09 17.96
N THR A 415 -1.56 13.95 18.88
CA THR A 415 -0.58 14.99 19.25
C THR A 415 0.85 14.45 19.16
N GLY A 416 1.65 14.90 18.19
CA GLY A 416 3.00 14.39 17.89
C GLY A 416 4.06 14.85 18.88
N GLY A 417 4.18 16.16 19.09
CA GLY A 417 5.04 16.72 20.13
C GLY A 417 6.19 17.54 19.56
N ASP A 418 7.43 17.20 19.91
CA ASP A 418 8.62 17.74 19.23
C ASP A 418 9.12 16.64 18.30
N GLY A 419 9.28 16.86 17.00
CA GLY A 419 9.66 15.76 16.13
C GLY A 419 9.62 16.09 14.66
N ASN A 420 9.86 15.10 13.81
CA ASN A 420 9.27 15.08 12.49
C ASN A 420 8.27 13.93 12.52
N ASP A 421 7.01 14.27 12.75
CA ASP A 421 5.97 13.30 13.06
C ASP A 421 5.12 12.99 11.84
N ILE A 422 4.54 11.79 11.83
CA ILE A 422 3.64 11.31 10.80
C ILE A 422 2.29 11.02 11.45
N TYR A 423 1.24 11.62 10.91
CA TYR A 423 -0.15 11.39 11.30
C TYR A 423 -0.87 10.64 10.19
N VAL A 424 -1.43 9.49 10.51
CA VAL A 424 -2.29 8.74 9.60
C VAL A 424 -3.74 9.10 9.92
N VAL A 425 -4.43 9.65 8.93
CA VAL A 425 -5.80 10.15 9.07
C VAL A 425 -6.69 9.38 8.11
N ASP A 426 -7.66 8.64 8.64
CA ASP A 426 -8.63 7.91 7.85
C ASP A 426 -10.09 8.33 8.08
N ASN A 427 -10.31 9.20 9.07
CA ASN A 427 -11.61 9.74 9.39
C ASN A 427 -11.58 11.27 9.34
N ALA A 428 -12.58 11.86 8.68
CA ALA A 428 -12.70 13.32 8.58
C ALA A 428 -12.97 14.01 9.93
N LEU A 429 -13.21 13.25 11.00
CA LEU A 429 -13.39 13.74 12.36
C LEU A 429 -12.13 13.66 13.23
N ASP A 430 -11.02 13.12 12.71
CA ASP A 430 -9.74 13.11 13.41
C ASP A 430 -9.26 14.54 13.67
N THR A 431 -8.39 14.69 14.68
CA THR A 431 -7.70 15.93 14.96
C THR A 431 -6.20 15.70 15.05
N VAL A 432 -5.45 16.58 14.39
CA VAL A 432 -3.99 16.60 14.41
C VAL A 432 -3.53 17.87 15.11
N THR A 433 -2.74 17.72 16.17
CA THR A 433 -2.21 18.82 16.97
C THR A 433 -0.70 18.83 16.94
N GLU A 434 -0.14 19.80 16.20
CA GLU A 434 1.28 20.13 16.27
C GLU A 434 1.54 21.42 17.06
N SER A 435 2.44 21.33 18.03
CA SER A 435 2.69 22.42 18.98
C SER A 435 3.97 23.21 18.71
N ASN A 436 4.92 22.62 17.98
CA ASN A 436 6.22 23.22 17.70
C ASN A 436 6.21 23.93 16.35
N ASP A 437 6.69 25.17 16.28
CA ASP A 437 6.72 25.98 15.05
C ASP A 437 8.11 26.06 14.41
N SER A 438 9.03 25.18 14.81
CA SER A 438 10.41 25.17 14.32
C SER A 438 10.46 24.69 12.87
N PRO A 439 11.00 25.49 11.92
CA PRO A 439 11.10 25.07 10.52
C PRO A 439 12.04 23.88 10.24
N SER A 440 12.74 23.37 11.25
CA SER A 440 13.55 22.15 11.16
C SER A 440 12.75 20.88 11.43
N GLN A 441 11.60 21.04 12.07
CA GLN A 441 10.61 20.02 12.33
C GLN A 441 9.61 20.09 11.17
N VAL A 442 9.42 18.95 10.52
CA VAL A 442 8.64 18.87 9.28
C VAL A 442 7.69 17.70 9.44
N ASP A 443 6.45 18.04 9.69
CA ASP A 443 5.41 17.08 10.05
C ASP A 443 4.55 16.76 8.84
N THR A 444 4.04 15.53 8.79
CA THR A 444 3.36 14.99 7.63
C THR A 444 2.04 14.36 8.02
N VAL A 445 0.96 14.82 7.40
CA VAL A 445 -0.31 14.08 7.41
C VAL A 445 -0.38 13.20 6.17
N VAL A 446 -0.66 11.93 6.39
CA VAL A 446 -0.99 10.93 5.36
C VAL A 446 -2.49 10.65 5.50
N SER A 447 -3.29 11.08 4.52
CA SER A 447 -4.75 11.04 4.66
C SER A 447 -5.44 10.25 3.55
N SER A 448 -6.35 9.34 3.96
CA SER A 448 -7.22 8.62 3.02
C SER A 448 -8.56 9.32 2.76
N VAL A 449 -8.79 10.48 3.39
CA VAL A 449 -9.95 11.36 3.26
C VAL A 449 -9.52 12.77 2.84
N SER A 450 -10.48 13.63 2.47
CA SER A 450 -10.15 15.04 2.25
C SER A 450 -9.68 15.67 3.56
N TRP A 451 -8.60 16.46 3.50
CA TRP A 451 -7.95 16.98 4.70
C TRP A 451 -7.49 18.42 4.59
N THR A 452 -7.57 19.13 5.71
CA THR A 452 -7.05 20.49 5.87
C THR A 452 -5.98 20.49 6.95
N LEU A 453 -4.76 20.92 6.60
CA LEU A 453 -3.65 20.96 7.55
C LEU A 453 -3.92 21.94 8.69
N GLY A 454 -3.72 21.46 9.91
CA GLY A 454 -3.67 22.30 11.12
C GLY A 454 -2.44 23.21 11.12
N ALA A 455 -2.32 24.07 12.13
CA ALA A 455 -1.13 24.89 12.29
C ALA A 455 0.12 24.01 12.50
N ASN A 456 1.29 24.52 12.09
CA ASN A 456 2.60 23.86 12.28
C ASN A 456 2.80 22.53 11.54
N VAL A 457 1.92 22.18 10.59
CA VAL A 457 2.10 20.99 9.76
C VAL A 457 2.46 21.42 8.34
N GLU A 458 3.52 20.84 7.76
CA GLU A 458 4.04 21.25 6.45
C GLU A 458 3.54 20.37 5.31
N ASN A 459 3.45 19.05 5.50
CA ASN A 459 3.19 18.13 4.40
C ASN A 459 1.81 17.47 4.50
N LEU A 460 1.15 17.35 3.35
CA LEU A 460 -0.05 16.54 3.16
C LEU A 460 0.17 15.56 2.01
N LEU A 461 -0.08 14.28 2.26
CA LEU A 461 -0.09 13.22 1.26
C LEU A 461 -1.47 12.56 1.25
N LEU A 462 -2.20 12.68 0.15
CA LEU A 462 -3.48 12.02 -0.05
C LEU A 462 -3.26 10.60 -0.58
N THR A 463 -3.75 9.59 0.15
CA THR A 463 -3.58 8.16 -0.17
C THR A 463 -4.87 7.45 -0.49
N GLY A 464 -6.02 8.11 -0.31
CA GLY A 464 -7.33 7.54 -0.63
C GLY A 464 -7.48 7.22 -2.12
N VAL A 465 -8.43 6.37 -2.46
CA VAL A 465 -8.73 5.98 -3.86
C VAL A 465 -9.89 6.76 -4.49
N SER A 466 -10.54 7.63 -3.71
CA SER A 466 -11.62 8.50 -4.15
C SER A 466 -11.06 9.88 -4.54
N ALA A 467 -11.87 10.68 -5.25
CA ALA A 467 -11.62 12.11 -5.39
C ALA A 467 -11.70 12.77 -4.00
N ILE A 468 -10.54 13.12 -3.44
CA ILE A 468 -10.38 13.75 -2.13
C ILE A 468 -9.52 14.99 -2.27
N ASP A 469 -9.72 15.94 -1.37
CA ASP A 469 -9.18 17.29 -1.51
C ASP A 469 -8.12 17.58 -0.44
N GLY A 470 -7.15 18.41 -0.78
CA GLY A 470 -6.07 18.82 0.10
C GLY A 470 -6.08 20.33 0.30
N THR A 471 -6.12 20.78 1.56
CA THR A 471 -5.98 22.20 1.89
C THR A 471 -4.81 22.39 2.86
N GLY A 472 -3.91 23.31 2.53
CA GLY A 472 -2.79 23.71 3.37
C GLY A 472 -3.17 24.73 4.44
N ASN A 473 -2.16 25.40 4.99
CA ASN A 473 -2.32 26.39 6.05
C ASN A 473 -1.63 27.72 5.67
N ALA A 474 -0.93 28.38 6.60
CA ALA A 474 -0.23 29.64 6.35
C ALA A 474 1.29 29.48 6.14
N LEU A 475 1.77 28.23 6.21
CA LEU A 475 3.17 27.85 6.07
C LEU A 475 3.49 27.56 4.62
N LYS A 476 4.75 27.19 4.37
CA LYS A 476 5.12 26.62 3.08
C LYS A 476 4.75 25.14 3.08
N ASN A 477 3.63 24.79 2.45
CA ASN A 477 3.14 23.43 2.40
C ASN A 477 3.64 22.64 1.18
N VAL A 478 3.77 21.32 1.36
CA VAL A 478 3.91 20.37 0.25
C VAL A 478 2.69 19.46 0.26
N ILE A 479 1.82 19.63 -0.73
CA ILE A 479 0.59 18.86 -0.87
C ILE A 479 0.73 17.95 -2.08
N THR A 480 0.58 16.65 -1.86
CA THR A 480 0.61 15.62 -2.91
C THR A 480 -0.75 14.91 -2.93
N GLY A 481 -1.44 15.00 -4.05
CA GLY A 481 -2.68 14.32 -4.37
C GLY A 481 -2.50 12.84 -4.69
N ASN A 482 -3.63 12.19 -4.96
CA ASN A 482 -3.72 10.80 -5.39
C ASN A 482 -3.91 10.71 -6.91
N SER A 483 -4.36 9.55 -7.43
CA SER A 483 -4.59 9.35 -8.87
C SER A 483 -6.02 9.66 -9.32
N SER A 484 -6.82 10.30 -8.48
CA SER A 484 -8.17 10.77 -8.80
C SER A 484 -8.18 12.29 -8.89
N ASP A 485 -9.22 12.86 -9.46
CA ASP A 485 -9.45 14.31 -9.51
C ASP A 485 -9.41 14.91 -8.08
N ASN A 486 -8.47 15.80 -7.80
CA ASN A 486 -8.28 16.45 -6.50
C ASN A 486 -8.42 17.98 -6.62
N VAL A 487 -8.97 18.61 -5.58
CA VAL A 487 -8.82 20.05 -5.37
C VAL A 487 -7.70 20.30 -4.37
N LEU A 488 -6.62 20.94 -4.83
CA LEU A 488 -5.46 21.28 -4.03
C LEU A 488 -5.34 22.79 -3.83
N ASP A 489 -5.47 23.24 -2.59
CA ASP A 489 -5.33 24.63 -2.18
C ASP A 489 -4.19 24.73 -1.14
N GLY A 490 -3.11 25.43 -1.47
CA GLY A 490 -1.98 25.62 -0.55
C GLY A 490 -2.33 26.46 0.68
N GLY A 491 -3.42 27.23 0.61
CA GLY A 491 -3.66 28.30 1.56
C GLY A 491 -2.73 29.48 1.28
N ALA A 492 -2.29 30.16 2.34
CA ALA A 492 -1.28 31.20 2.19
C ALA A 492 0.09 30.57 2.36
N GLY A 493 1.09 30.98 1.59
CA GLY A 493 2.36 30.27 1.73
C GLY A 493 3.24 30.46 0.52
N GLY A 494 3.98 29.42 0.19
CA GLY A 494 4.82 29.42 -0.99
C GLY A 494 4.97 27.98 -1.40
N ASP A 495 3.86 27.43 -1.87
CA ASP A 495 3.51 26.04 -1.70
C ASP A 495 3.94 25.18 -2.89
N LEU A 496 4.00 23.87 -2.68
CA LEU A 496 4.22 22.90 -3.73
C LEU A 496 3.00 21.99 -3.82
N LEU A 497 2.22 22.16 -4.87
CA LEU A 497 1.01 21.40 -5.14
C LEU A 497 1.31 20.39 -6.26
N LYS A 498 1.09 19.11 -5.98
CA LYS A 498 1.26 18.01 -6.93
C LYS A 498 -0.04 17.22 -6.97
N GLY A 499 -0.73 17.21 -8.09
CA GLY A 499 -2.02 16.55 -8.29
C GLY A 499 -1.83 15.05 -8.45
N GLY A 500 -1.24 14.64 -9.58
CA GLY A 500 -0.87 13.26 -9.79
C GLY A 500 -1.27 12.80 -11.17
N ASP A 501 -2.25 11.90 -11.21
CA ASP A 501 -3.04 11.54 -12.39
C ASP A 501 -4.50 11.95 -12.06
N GLY A 502 -5.37 12.09 -13.06
CA GLY A 502 -6.73 12.60 -12.86
C GLY A 502 -6.82 14.11 -13.11
N SER A 503 -8.03 14.65 -13.26
CA SER A 503 -8.22 16.06 -13.62
C SER A 503 -8.20 16.94 -12.37
N ASP A 504 -7.06 17.54 -12.08
CA ASP A 504 -6.81 18.24 -10.83
C ASP A 504 -7.09 19.75 -10.91
N SER A 505 -7.48 20.32 -9.77
CA SER A 505 -7.75 21.75 -9.61
C SER A 505 -6.84 22.37 -8.57
N TYR A 506 -6.08 23.38 -8.98
CA TYR A 506 -5.07 24.03 -8.16
C TYR A 506 -5.43 25.46 -7.83
N TYR A 507 -5.36 25.85 -6.57
CA TYR A 507 -5.47 27.26 -6.16
C TYR A 507 -4.09 27.84 -5.89
N VAL A 508 -3.79 28.95 -6.57
CA VAL A 508 -2.50 29.63 -6.53
C VAL A 508 -2.72 31.08 -6.14
N ASP A 509 -2.22 31.48 -4.98
CA ASP A 509 -2.44 32.81 -4.41
C ASP A 509 -1.15 33.53 -3.96
N ASP A 510 -0.04 32.81 -3.84
CA ASP A 510 1.31 33.37 -3.63
C ASP A 510 2.19 33.15 -4.87
N VAL A 511 3.07 34.11 -5.15
CA VAL A 511 4.00 34.05 -6.29
C VAL A 511 5.04 32.95 -6.16
N ALA A 512 5.24 32.41 -4.95
CA ALA A 512 6.13 31.31 -4.65
C ALA A 512 5.46 29.93 -4.81
N ASP A 513 4.15 29.87 -5.03
CA ASP A 513 3.41 28.65 -5.28
C ASP A 513 3.86 27.99 -6.58
N ARG A 514 3.91 26.66 -6.55
CA ARG A 514 4.37 25.84 -7.66
C ARG A 514 3.44 24.65 -7.82
N VAL A 515 2.80 24.60 -8.98
CA VAL A 515 2.02 23.44 -9.44
C VAL A 515 2.94 22.51 -10.23
N VAL A 516 2.84 21.21 -9.98
CA VAL A 516 3.60 20.17 -10.67
C VAL A 516 2.68 19.03 -11.05
N GLU A 517 2.59 18.78 -12.35
CA GLU A 517 1.89 17.62 -12.89
C GLU A 517 2.82 16.55 -13.43
N THR A 518 2.37 15.30 -13.40
CA THR A 518 3.23 14.14 -13.70
C THR A 518 3.06 13.62 -15.13
N ASN A 519 1.91 13.83 -15.77
CA ASN A 519 1.54 13.13 -16.98
C ASN A 519 0.86 14.06 -18.00
N SER A 520 1.35 14.08 -19.24
CA SER A 520 0.75 14.88 -20.32
C SER A 520 -0.33 14.13 -21.11
N ASP A 521 -0.56 12.84 -20.83
CA ASP A 521 -1.59 12.05 -21.48
C ASP A 521 -2.94 12.32 -20.81
N ALA A 522 -3.80 13.09 -21.46
CA ALA A 522 -5.09 13.50 -20.90
C ALA A 522 -6.05 12.34 -20.54
N TRP A 523 -5.79 11.09 -21.00
CA TRP A 523 -6.61 9.95 -20.59
C TRP A 523 -6.24 9.41 -19.21
N VAL A 524 -4.95 9.48 -18.86
CA VAL A 524 -4.45 9.01 -17.56
C VAL A 524 -4.23 10.19 -16.63
N GLY A 525 -3.47 11.18 -17.09
CA GLY A 525 -3.17 12.42 -16.38
C GLY A 525 -4.33 13.38 -16.24
N GLY A 526 -5.42 13.23 -17.00
CA GLY A 526 -6.58 14.13 -16.89
C GLY A 526 -6.38 15.49 -17.57
N VAL A 527 -7.25 16.45 -17.23
CA VAL A 527 -7.20 17.83 -17.73
C VAL A 527 -7.14 18.78 -16.53
N ASP A 528 -6.00 19.43 -16.36
CA ASP A 528 -5.67 20.11 -15.12
C ASP A 528 -5.91 21.61 -15.19
N THR A 529 -6.42 22.18 -14.09
CA THR A 529 -6.86 23.57 -14.05
C THR A 529 -6.22 24.34 -12.91
N VAL A 530 -5.50 25.42 -13.24
CA VAL A 530 -4.97 26.36 -12.26
C VAL A 530 -5.89 27.57 -12.09
N TYR A 531 -6.45 27.74 -10.89
CA TYR A 531 -7.15 28.94 -10.44
C TYR A 531 -6.16 29.92 -9.82
N SER A 532 -5.82 30.99 -10.54
CA SER A 532 -4.81 31.96 -10.09
C SER A 532 -5.42 33.27 -9.61
N ALA A 533 -5.10 33.65 -8.36
CA ALA A 533 -5.38 34.97 -7.79
C ALA A 533 -4.22 35.97 -7.99
N LEU A 534 -3.16 35.55 -8.70
CA LEU A 534 -1.95 36.35 -8.93
C LEU A 534 -2.14 37.41 -10.01
N ALA A 535 -1.28 38.44 -9.96
CA ALA A 535 -1.21 39.43 -11.04
C ALA A 535 -0.67 38.84 -12.36
N SER A 536 0.02 37.70 -12.30
CA SER A 536 0.49 36.99 -13.47
C SER A 536 0.79 35.54 -13.10
N TYR A 537 0.35 34.58 -13.90
CA TYR A 537 0.76 33.18 -13.79
C TYR A 537 1.10 32.60 -15.16
N THR A 538 2.00 31.62 -15.15
CA THR A 538 2.41 30.86 -16.32
C THR A 538 2.24 29.38 -16.01
N LEU A 539 1.49 28.68 -16.86
CA LEU A 539 1.34 27.23 -16.74
C LEU A 539 2.71 26.54 -16.88
N GLY A 540 2.96 25.60 -15.95
CA GLY A 540 4.03 24.62 -16.03
C GLY A 540 3.80 23.61 -17.15
N ALA A 541 4.64 22.57 -17.23
CA ALA A 541 4.38 21.46 -18.15
C ALA A 541 3.14 20.66 -17.70
N ASN A 542 2.47 20.01 -18.65
CA ASN A 542 1.33 19.11 -18.40
C ASN A 542 0.13 19.77 -17.71
N LEU A 543 -0.02 21.10 -17.83
CA LEU A 543 -1.20 21.81 -17.33
C LEU A 543 -1.94 22.39 -18.54
N GLU A 544 -3.24 22.12 -18.64
CA GLU A 544 -4.03 22.50 -19.82
C GLU A 544 -4.74 23.83 -19.59
N ASN A 545 -5.24 24.07 -18.39
CA ASN A 545 -6.16 25.18 -18.15
C ASN A 545 -5.66 26.17 -17.10
N ILE A 546 -5.98 27.44 -17.30
CA ILE A 546 -5.82 28.49 -16.30
C ILE A 546 -7.05 29.37 -16.22
N ALA A 547 -7.56 29.58 -15.02
CA ALA A 547 -8.61 30.53 -14.72
C ALA A 547 -8.09 31.68 -13.85
N ILE A 548 -8.29 32.92 -14.32
CA ILE A 548 -7.99 34.11 -13.54
C ILE A 548 -9.16 34.38 -12.58
N THR A 549 -8.93 34.21 -11.29
CA THR A 549 -9.93 34.51 -10.24
C THR A 549 -9.82 35.94 -9.71
N ARG A 550 -8.73 36.62 -10.04
CA ARG A 550 -8.44 38.01 -9.67
C ARG A 550 -9.36 38.99 -10.42
N THR A 551 -9.89 40.00 -9.71
CA THR A 551 -10.88 40.95 -10.28
C THR A 551 -10.28 42.23 -10.85
N ASP A 552 -9.00 42.52 -10.60
CA ASP A 552 -8.26 43.63 -11.21
C ASP A 552 -7.33 43.08 -12.32
N THR A 553 -6.36 43.89 -12.80
CA THR A 553 -5.45 43.49 -13.86
C THR A 553 -4.65 42.23 -13.50
N ALA A 554 -4.75 41.21 -14.36
CA ALA A 554 -4.03 39.95 -14.23
C ALA A 554 -3.64 39.38 -15.60
N ASN A 555 -2.56 38.62 -15.67
CA ASN A 555 -2.13 37.96 -16.90
C ASN A 555 -2.13 36.44 -16.73
N ALA A 556 -2.57 35.73 -17.77
CA ALA A 556 -2.43 34.28 -17.88
C ALA A 556 -1.56 33.95 -19.08
N THR A 557 -0.69 32.97 -18.91
CA THR A 557 0.15 32.48 -20.00
C THR A 557 0.14 30.95 -20.01
N GLY A 558 -0.19 30.37 -21.17
CA GLY A 558 -0.18 28.93 -21.43
C GLY A 558 1.23 28.35 -21.54
N ASN A 559 1.35 27.16 -22.11
CA ASN A 559 2.59 26.41 -22.29
C ASN A 559 2.80 25.99 -23.76
N ALA A 560 3.00 24.70 -24.06
CA ALA A 560 3.16 24.21 -25.44
C ALA A 560 2.05 23.22 -25.83
N LEU A 561 1.11 22.99 -24.92
CA LEU A 561 -0.08 22.17 -25.10
C LEU A 561 -1.22 23.06 -25.60
N ASP A 562 -2.34 22.43 -25.97
CA ASP A 562 -3.55 23.15 -26.32
C ASP A 562 -4.22 23.65 -25.03
N ASN A 563 -4.08 24.95 -24.72
CA ASN A 563 -4.54 25.49 -23.44
C ASN A 563 -5.91 26.15 -23.50
N VAL A 564 -6.66 26.12 -22.39
CA VAL A 564 -7.83 26.98 -22.17
C VAL A 564 -7.50 28.05 -21.13
N LEU A 565 -7.54 29.31 -21.57
CA LEU A 565 -7.30 30.49 -20.73
C LEU A 565 -8.65 31.17 -20.43
N TYR A 566 -9.15 31.01 -19.21
CA TYR A 566 -10.37 31.69 -18.77
C TYR A 566 -10.05 33.10 -18.29
N ALA A 567 -10.61 34.09 -18.99
CA ALA A 567 -10.44 35.51 -18.71
C ALA A 567 -11.09 35.91 -17.37
N GLY A 568 -10.49 36.87 -16.68
CA GLY A 568 -11.02 37.46 -15.45
C GLY A 568 -11.75 38.78 -15.73
N ALA A 569 -12.38 39.37 -14.73
CA ALA A 569 -13.15 40.61 -14.91
C ALA A 569 -12.31 41.88 -15.16
N GLY A 570 -10.99 41.83 -14.88
CA GLY A 570 -10.07 42.94 -15.03
C GLY A 570 -9.32 42.92 -16.37
N ASP A 571 -8.51 43.94 -16.63
CA ASP A 571 -7.73 44.03 -17.87
C ASP A 571 -6.70 42.89 -17.95
N ASN A 572 -6.81 41.99 -18.94
CA ASN A 572 -5.93 40.83 -19.04
C ASN A 572 -4.96 40.86 -20.22
N VAL A 573 -3.78 40.25 -20.02
CA VAL A 573 -2.97 39.73 -21.14
C VAL A 573 -3.06 38.21 -21.10
N LEU A 574 -3.64 37.65 -22.15
CA LEU A 574 -3.87 36.22 -22.33
C LEU A 574 -2.97 35.75 -23.48
N ASP A 575 -2.01 34.91 -23.17
CA ASP A 575 -0.98 34.46 -24.12
C ASP A 575 -0.91 32.92 -24.12
N GLY A 576 -1.53 32.28 -25.12
CA GLY A 576 -1.59 30.81 -25.21
C GLY A 576 -0.23 30.17 -25.47
N ARG A 577 0.66 30.91 -26.17
CA ARG A 577 1.98 30.49 -26.68
C ARG A 577 1.89 29.55 -27.89
N ASP A 578 2.48 28.35 -27.78
CA ASP A 578 2.47 27.33 -28.84
C ASP A 578 1.35 26.34 -28.50
N GLY A 579 0.66 25.81 -29.50
CA GLY A 579 -0.51 24.96 -29.29
C GLY A 579 -1.67 25.44 -30.14
N ASN A 580 -2.84 24.84 -29.92
CA ASN A 580 -4.12 25.30 -30.43
C ASN A 580 -4.95 25.84 -29.26
N ASP A 581 -4.72 27.10 -28.91
CA ASP A 581 -5.18 27.67 -27.66
C ASP A 581 -6.56 28.33 -27.76
N THR A 582 -7.33 28.23 -26.69
CA THR A 582 -8.66 28.83 -26.55
C THR A 582 -8.68 29.87 -25.46
N VAL A 583 -9.13 31.08 -25.77
CA VAL A 583 -9.50 32.06 -24.74
C VAL A 583 -10.99 31.97 -24.48
N SER A 584 -11.36 31.78 -23.22
CA SER A 584 -12.74 31.61 -22.77
C SER A 584 -13.19 32.78 -21.91
N TYR A 585 -14.36 33.34 -22.25
CA TYR A 585 -15.04 34.39 -21.50
C TYR A 585 -16.23 33.87 -20.71
N LEU A 586 -16.25 32.56 -20.42
CA LEU A 586 -17.34 31.88 -19.72
C LEU A 586 -17.75 32.57 -18.41
N PHE A 587 -16.79 33.16 -17.69
CA PHE A 587 -17.02 33.84 -16.41
C PHE A 587 -17.26 35.35 -16.53
N ALA A 588 -17.36 35.89 -17.75
CA ALA A 588 -17.66 37.31 -17.97
C ALA A 588 -19.05 37.67 -17.41
N SER A 589 -19.17 38.88 -16.88
CA SER A 589 -20.40 39.34 -16.20
C SER A 589 -21.46 39.94 -17.13
N ALA A 590 -21.15 40.03 -18.41
CA ALA A 590 -21.99 40.51 -19.50
C ALA A 590 -21.41 40.03 -20.84
N GLY A 591 -22.14 40.25 -21.93
CA GLY A 591 -21.68 39.89 -23.27
C GLY A 591 -20.36 40.56 -23.66
N VAL A 592 -19.55 39.84 -24.42
CA VAL A 592 -18.20 40.23 -24.83
C VAL A 592 -18.10 40.57 -26.31
N THR A 593 -17.14 41.43 -26.66
CA THR A 593 -16.77 41.71 -28.06
C THR A 593 -15.28 41.47 -28.25
N VAL A 594 -14.91 40.39 -28.94
CA VAL A 594 -13.54 39.87 -28.99
C VAL A 594 -13.16 39.52 -30.42
N ALA A 595 -11.94 39.85 -30.83
CA ALA A 595 -11.46 39.56 -32.18
C ALA A 595 -10.01 39.05 -32.22
N LEU A 596 -9.77 37.91 -32.87
CA LEU A 596 -8.44 37.32 -33.06
C LEU A 596 -7.63 37.97 -34.19
N ASN A 597 -8.25 38.82 -35.01
CA ASN A 597 -7.60 39.46 -36.16
C ASN A 597 -6.75 40.71 -35.79
N THR A 598 -6.53 40.95 -34.50
CA THR A 598 -5.67 42.03 -33.99
C THR A 598 -4.98 41.58 -32.71
N SER A 599 -3.78 42.10 -32.47
CA SER A 599 -3.02 41.91 -31.23
C SER A 599 -2.98 43.16 -30.34
N ALA A 600 -3.74 44.20 -30.73
CA ALA A 600 -3.93 45.38 -29.89
C ALA A 600 -4.93 45.09 -28.77
N GLN A 601 -4.77 45.75 -27.63
CA GLN A 601 -5.73 45.70 -26.53
C GLN A 601 -7.14 46.09 -27.01
N GLN A 602 -8.14 45.33 -26.58
CA GLN A 602 -9.52 45.43 -27.01
C GLN A 602 -10.40 45.76 -25.80
N ALA A 603 -11.46 46.55 -25.99
CA ALA A 603 -12.48 46.71 -24.96
C ALA A 603 -13.49 45.57 -25.11
N THR A 604 -13.29 44.50 -24.34
CA THR A 604 -14.08 43.28 -24.44
C THR A 604 -15.44 43.43 -23.78
N GLY A 605 -15.64 44.44 -22.94
CA GLY A 605 -16.94 44.77 -22.36
C GLY A 605 -17.15 44.01 -21.04
N GLY A 606 -17.72 42.81 -21.12
CA GLY A 606 -17.99 41.96 -19.95
C GLY A 606 -16.75 41.49 -19.17
N SER A 607 -15.55 41.73 -19.71
CA SER A 607 -14.25 41.25 -19.22
C SER A 607 -13.14 42.32 -19.23
N GLY A 608 -13.47 43.63 -19.21
CA GLY A 608 -12.45 44.68 -19.12
C GLY A 608 -11.74 45.02 -20.44
N LEU A 609 -10.43 45.32 -20.38
CA LEU A 609 -9.58 45.58 -21.53
C LEU A 609 -8.52 44.48 -21.75
N ASP A 610 -8.75 43.60 -22.72
CA ASP A 610 -7.93 42.40 -22.90
C ASP A 610 -6.99 42.46 -24.11
N THR A 611 -5.85 41.79 -24.01
CA THR A 611 -4.88 41.59 -25.09
C THR A 611 -4.65 40.10 -25.29
N LEU A 612 -4.99 39.59 -26.47
CA LEU A 612 -4.84 38.18 -26.83
C LEU A 612 -3.60 37.97 -27.70
N LYS A 613 -2.85 36.89 -27.43
CA LYS A 613 -1.65 36.47 -28.16
C LYS A 613 -1.60 34.95 -28.22
N GLY A 614 -1.09 34.39 -29.32
CA GLY A 614 -1.01 32.94 -29.50
C GLY A 614 -2.34 32.29 -29.17
N THR A 615 -3.40 32.71 -29.87
CA THR A 615 -4.77 32.24 -29.60
C THR A 615 -5.43 31.94 -30.93
N GLU A 616 -5.91 30.72 -31.05
CA GLU A 616 -6.53 30.18 -32.25
C GLU A 616 -8.06 30.17 -32.12
N ASN A 617 -8.59 30.07 -30.90
CA ASN A 617 -10.01 29.82 -30.66
C ASN A 617 -10.61 30.77 -29.61
N LEU A 618 -11.93 30.96 -29.66
CA LEU A 618 -12.67 31.76 -28.70
C LEU A 618 -13.90 31.02 -28.20
N THR A 619 -14.15 31.13 -26.89
CA THR A 619 -15.44 30.81 -26.27
C THR A 619 -16.02 32.07 -25.63
N GLY A 620 -17.29 32.34 -25.92
CA GLY A 620 -18.04 33.45 -25.34
C GLY A 620 -18.44 33.24 -23.88
N SER A 621 -19.37 34.08 -23.45
CA SER A 621 -19.96 34.14 -22.13
C SER A 621 -21.34 33.47 -22.12
N GLN A 622 -22.15 33.76 -21.09
CA GLN A 622 -23.56 33.33 -21.02
C GLN A 622 -24.53 34.42 -21.54
N PHE A 623 -24.03 35.38 -22.30
CA PHE A 623 -24.75 36.54 -22.76
C PHE A 623 -24.50 36.78 -24.25
N ALA A 624 -25.29 37.64 -24.87
CA ALA A 624 -25.12 38.00 -26.29
C ALA A 624 -23.71 38.54 -26.60
N ASP A 625 -22.93 37.73 -27.32
CA ASP A 625 -21.54 37.96 -27.63
C ASP A 625 -21.29 38.34 -29.09
N SER A 626 -20.12 38.92 -29.35
CA SER A 626 -19.61 39.17 -30.69
C SER A 626 -18.18 38.66 -30.80
N LEU A 627 -18.02 37.52 -31.46
CA LEU A 627 -16.74 36.83 -31.61
C LEU A 627 -16.27 36.90 -33.07
N THR A 628 -15.03 37.30 -33.29
CA THR A 628 -14.43 37.38 -34.64
C THR A 628 -13.12 36.61 -34.70
N GLY A 629 -13.03 35.64 -35.62
CA GLY A 629 -11.81 34.91 -35.92
C GLY A 629 -10.82 35.73 -36.75
N ASN A 630 -9.87 35.05 -37.38
CA ASN A 630 -8.79 35.64 -38.14
C ASN A 630 -8.69 35.08 -39.56
N LYS A 631 -7.48 34.71 -40.01
CA LYS A 631 -7.20 34.19 -41.36
C LYS A 631 -6.81 32.71 -41.35
N ASN A 632 -6.71 32.13 -40.16
CA ASN A 632 -6.42 30.72 -39.91
C ASN A 632 -7.75 30.03 -39.61
N ALA A 633 -7.77 28.69 -39.60
CA ALA A 633 -8.92 27.94 -39.10
C ALA A 633 -9.11 28.22 -37.60
N ASN A 634 -10.29 28.73 -37.23
CA ASN A 634 -10.65 29.03 -35.84
C ASN A 634 -11.85 28.18 -35.40
N VAL A 635 -11.90 27.85 -34.12
CA VAL A 635 -13.13 27.38 -33.44
C VAL A 635 -13.70 28.55 -32.64
N LEU A 636 -14.94 28.93 -32.96
CA LEU A 636 -15.68 29.96 -32.26
C LEU A 636 -16.93 29.33 -31.63
N ASN A 637 -17.07 29.43 -30.31
CA ASN A 637 -18.23 28.99 -29.56
C ASN A 637 -18.90 30.21 -28.89
N GLY A 638 -20.16 30.48 -29.23
CA GLY A 638 -20.94 31.60 -28.66
C GLY A 638 -21.25 31.39 -27.19
N GLY A 639 -21.72 30.20 -26.83
CA GLY A 639 -22.13 29.88 -25.46
C GLY A 639 -23.63 30.00 -25.31
N ASP A 640 -24.11 30.66 -24.26
CA ASP A 640 -25.52 31.00 -24.16
C ASP A 640 -25.70 32.47 -24.56
N GLY A 641 -26.78 32.82 -25.25
CA GLY A 641 -27.02 34.19 -25.66
C GLY A 641 -27.45 34.29 -27.12
N ASN A 642 -27.72 35.49 -27.58
CA ASN A 642 -27.94 35.72 -29.01
C ASN A 642 -26.63 36.23 -29.60
N ASP A 643 -25.84 35.32 -30.13
CA ASP A 643 -24.45 35.57 -30.42
C ASP A 643 -24.22 35.95 -31.88
N THR A 644 -23.14 36.68 -32.14
CA THR A 644 -22.70 37.01 -33.49
C THR A 644 -21.27 36.50 -33.69
N LEU A 645 -21.13 35.42 -34.45
CA LEU A 645 -19.85 34.77 -34.73
C LEU A 645 -19.43 35.06 -36.17
N SER A 646 -18.19 35.50 -36.36
CA SER A 646 -17.59 35.75 -37.67
C SER A 646 -16.24 35.03 -37.78
N GLY A 647 -16.18 33.90 -38.49
CA GLY A 647 -14.97 33.08 -38.67
C GLY A 647 -13.83 33.85 -39.35
N GLY A 648 -14.13 34.48 -40.49
CA GLY A 648 -13.18 35.32 -41.22
C GLY A 648 -12.67 34.61 -42.47
N ALA A 649 -11.41 34.22 -42.49
CA ALA A 649 -10.87 33.38 -43.55
C ALA A 649 -10.21 32.15 -42.92
N GLY A 650 -10.20 31.03 -43.63
CA GLY A 650 -9.80 29.75 -43.04
C GLY A 650 -10.98 28.78 -43.09
N ASP A 651 -10.73 27.54 -42.71
CA ASP A 651 -11.79 26.54 -42.60
C ASP A 651 -12.28 26.55 -41.16
N ASP A 652 -13.29 27.37 -40.86
CA ASP A 652 -13.68 27.69 -39.49
C ASP A 652 -14.75 26.75 -38.94
N VAL A 653 -14.78 26.56 -37.62
CA VAL A 653 -15.86 25.86 -36.90
C VAL A 653 -16.64 26.87 -36.06
N LEU A 654 -17.93 27.01 -36.35
CA LEU A 654 -18.81 27.94 -35.65
C LEU A 654 -19.89 27.15 -34.89
N ILE A 655 -19.91 27.30 -33.57
CA ILE A 655 -20.91 26.77 -32.65
C ILE A 655 -21.65 27.98 -32.09
N GLY A 656 -22.92 28.15 -32.48
CA GLY A 656 -23.75 29.25 -31.95
C GLY A 656 -23.97 29.08 -30.45
N GLY A 657 -24.44 27.89 -30.08
CA GLY A 657 -24.82 27.59 -28.71
C GLY A 657 -26.31 27.87 -28.49
N SER A 658 -26.71 28.17 -27.27
CA SER A 658 -28.13 28.38 -26.95
C SER A 658 -28.56 29.81 -27.28
N GLY A 659 -29.54 29.98 -28.18
CA GLY A 659 -30.16 31.28 -28.41
C GLY A 659 -30.49 31.50 -29.88
N ALA A 660 -30.60 32.77 -30.29
CA ALA A 660 -30.87 33.12 -31.67
C ALA A 660 -29.62 33.76 -32.29
N ASP A 661 -28.82 32.93 -32.94
CA ASP A 661 -27.46 33.31 -33.31
C ASP A 661 -27.34 33.82 -34.75
N THR A 662 -26.30 34.60 -34.98
CA THR A 662 -25.88 35.03 -36.32
C THR A 662 -24.48 34.51 -36.60
N LEU A 663 -24.38 33.53 -37.49
CA LEU A 663 -23.14 32.85 -37.83
C LEU A 663 -22.68 33.28 -39.23
N ILE A 664 -21.42 33.70 -39.35
CA ILE A 664 -20.80 34.17 -40.58
C ILE A 664 -19.46 33.43 -40.74
N GLY A 665 -19.41 32.35 -41.50
CA GLY A 665 -18.16 31.59 -41.69
C GLY A 665 -17.09 32.44 -42.36
N GLY A 666 -17.34 32.89 -43.60
CA GLY A 666 -16.49 33.87 -44.28
C GLY A 666 -15.95 33.32 -45.59
N THR A 667 -14.64 33.11 -45.70
CA THR A 667 -14.03 32.44 -46.86
C THR A 667 -13.26 31.20 -46.44
N GLY A 668 -13.53 30.07 -47.09
CA GLY A 668 -12.96 28.78 -46.74
C GLY A 668 -14.07 27.74 -46.67
N ALA A 669 -13.74 26.52 -46.25
CA ALA A 669 -14.73 25.47 -46.05
C ALA A 669 -15.18 25.46 -44.59
N ASP A 670 -16.26 26.18 -44.28
CA ASP A 670 -16.70 26.41 -42.90
C ASP A 670 -17.66 25.32 -42.40
N ARG A 671 -17.59 24.96 -41.12
CA ARG A 671 -18.47 23.99 -40.45
C ARG A 671 -19.31 24.69 -39.39
N TYR A 672 -20.63 24.63 -39.54
CA TYR A 672 -21.59 25.15 -38.57
C TYR A 672 -22.16 23.97 -37.78
N VAL A 673 -21.86 23.91 -36.49
CA VAL A 673 -22.09 22.73 -35.64
C VAL A 673 -23.30 22.96 -34.74
N PHE A 674 -24.15 21.94 -34.67
CA PHE A 674 -25.32 21.87 -33.79
C PHE A 674 -25.31 20.52 -33.07
N ASN A 675 -25.46 20.54 -31.74
CA ASN A 675 -25.36 19.35 -30.89
C ASN A 675 -26.66 19.03 -30.14
N SER A 676 -27.58 19.96 -30.03
CA SER A 676 -28.82 19.72 -29.29
C SER A 676 -29.99 20.56 -29.77
N LEU A 677 -31.20 20.20 -29.34
CA LEU A 677 -32.41 20.96 -29.66
C LEU A 677 -32.42 22.33 -28.97
N ASP A 678 -31.72 22.49 -27.84
CA ASP A 678 -31.68 23.77 -27.11
C ASP A 678 -30.75 24.80 -27.81
N GLU A 679 -29.84 24.33 -28.67
CA GLU A 679 -29.01 25.18 -29.53
C GLU A 679 -29.73 25.70 -30.78
N VAL A 680 -30.94 25.21 -31.06
CA VAL A 680 -31.67 25.57 -32.29
C VAL A 680 -33.10 26.02 -31.98
N GLY A 681 -33.51 27.16 -32.53
CA GLY A 681 -34.85 27.70 -32.31
C GLY A 681 -35.80 27.59 -33.49
N ARG A 682 -37.01 28.17 -33.33
CA ARG A 682 -37.98 28.38 -34.40
C ARG A 682 -38.37 29.83 -34.52
N ASP A 683 -38.88 30.22 -35.68
CA ASP A 683 -39.41 31.56 -35.93
C ASP A 683 -38.39 32.66 -35.61
N GLY A 684 -38.61 33.42 -34.54
CA GLY A 684 -37.72 34.52 -34.12
C GLY A 684 -36.55 34.06 -33.24
N LEU A 685 -36.49 32.78 -32.89
CA LEU A 685 -35.43 32.18 -32.09
C LEU A 685 -34.48 31.33 -32.92
N ARG A 686 -34.69 31.22 -34.24
CA ARG A 686 -33.81 30.44 -35.11
C ARG A 686 -32.47 31.12 -35.33
N ASP A 687 -31.48 30.30 -35.63
CA ASP A 687 -30.18 30.81 -36.06
C ASP A 687 -30.20 31.28 -37.51
N ILE A 688 -29.31 32.21 -37.79
CA ILE A 688 -29.12 32.82 -39.10
C ILE A 688 -27.68 32.61 -39.52
N ILE A 689 -27.49 31.73 -40.50
CA ILE A 689 -26.23 31.57 -41.19
C ILE A 689 -26.19 32.52 -42.40
N ASN A 690 -25.26 33.46 -42.35
CA ASN A 690 -25.01 34.41 -43.42
C ASN A 690 -23.73 34.03 -44.16
N GLY A 691 -23.86 33.77 -45.47
CA GLY A 691 -22.70 33.52 -46.33
C GLY A 691 -22.32 32.06 -46.51
N PHE A 692 -23.22 31.11 -46.20
CA PHE A 692 -23.04 29.70 -46.52
C PHE A 692 -22.81 29.48 -48.02
N LYS A 693 -21.67 28.88 -48.38
CA LYS A 693 -21.22 28.67 -49.76
C LYS A 693 -20.81 27.22 -50.00
N VAL A 694 -21.74 26.46 -50.58
CA VAL A 694 -21.49 25.11 -51.10
C VAL A 694 -20.26 25.02 -52.02
N GLY A 695 -19.98 26.08 -52.77
CA GLY A 695 -18.84 26.13 -53.69
C GLY A 695 -17.47 26.27 -53.01
N GLU A 696 -17.42 26.73 -51.76
CA GLU A 696 -16.19 26.84 -50.96
C GLU A 696 -15.98 25.61 -50.06
N GLY A 697 -17.07 24.88 -49.76
CA GLY A 697 -17.00 23.58 -49.08
C GLY A 697 -17.84 23.50 -47.83
N ASP A 698 -18.55 24.57 -47.48
CA ASP A 698 -19.28 24.70 -46.22
C ASP A 698 -20.20 23.52 -45.89
N LYS A 699 -20.31 23.23 -44.60
CA LYS A 699 -21.09 22.12 -44.05
C LYS A 699 -21.91 22.55 -42.85
N LEU A 700 -23.14 22.04 -42.80
CA LEU A 700 -23.93 22.00 -41.59
C LEU A 700 -23.68 20.65 -40.92
N ASP A 701 -23.41 20.66 -39.63
CA ASP A 701 -23.02 19.49 -38.89
C ASP A 701 -23.97 19.20 -37.74
N PHE A 702 -24.52 18.00 -37.76
CA PHE A 702 -25.48 17.48 -36.80
C PHE A 702 -24.99 16.17 -36.17
N THR A 703 -23.71 15.81 -36.31
CA THR A 703 -23.22 14.52 -35.77
C THR A 703 -23.38 14.41 -34.25
N GLY A 704 -23.31 15.54 -33.55
CA GLY A 704 -23.55 15.62 -32.10
C GLY A 704 -25.03 15.67 -31.72
N PHE A 705 -25.93 15.89 -32.68
CA PHE A 705 -27.35 16.11 -32.43
C PHE A 705 -28.15 14.83 -32.68
N ASP A 706 -28.63 14.24 -31.58
CA ASP A 706 -29.54 13.11 -31.64
C ASP A 706 -30.88 13.48 -32.31
N ALA A 707 -31.17 12.80 -33.40
CA ALA A 707 -32.40 12.97 -34.16
C ALA A 707 -33.62 12.40 -33.43
N ARG A 708 -33.45 11.59 -32.37
CA ARG A 708 -34.53 10.95 -31.58
C ARG A 708 -34.24 10.97 -30.06
N PRO A 709 -34.23 12.15 -29.43
CA PRO A 709 -33.81 12.33 -28.03
C PRO A 709 -34.70 11.63 -26.99
N LEU A 710 -35.84 11.06 -27.40
CA LEU A 710 -36.72 10.26 -26.53
C LEU A 710 -36.38 8.77 -26.53
N THR A 711 -35.35 8.35 -27.27
CA THR A 711 -34.86 6.97 -27.32
C THR A 711 -33.48 6.88 -26.70
N ASP A 712 -33.09 5.67 -26.28
CA ASP A 712 -31.76 5.45 -25.67
C ASP A 712 -30.62 5.44 -26.71
N ALA A 713 -30.94 5.52 -28.01
CA ALA A 713 -29.96 5.44 -29.11
C ALA A 713 -29.71 6.82 -29.70
N HIS A 714 -28.44 7.12 -30.01
CA HIS A 714 -28.07 8.32 -30.77
C HIS A 714 -28.35 8.10 -32.25
N ASP A 715 -29.48 8.62 -32.73
CA ASP A 715 -29.95 8.44 -34.09
C ASP A 715 -29.49 9.58 -35.00
N ALA A 716 -29.03 9.24 -36.21
CA ALA A 716 -28.61 10.22 -37.22
C ALA A 716 -29.80 10.82 -37.97
N PHE A 717 -29.70 12.10 -38.33
CA PHE A 717 -30.68 12.75 -39.19
C PHE A 717 -30.65 12.23 -40.63
N THR A 718 -31.80 12.27 -41.31
CA THR A 718 -31.92 11.98 -42.74
C THR A 718 -32.30 13.23 -43.54
N PHE A 719 -31.43 13.66 -44.47
CA PHE A 719 -31.74 14.78 -45.36
C PHE A 719 -32.67 14.36 -46.52
N ILE A 720 -33.89 14.91 -46.56
CA ILE A 720 -34.95 14.56 -47.51
C ILE A 720 -35.16 15.59 -48.64
N GLY A 721 -34.25 16.56 -48.77
CA GLY A 721 -34.37 17.66 -49.72
C GLY A 721 -35.54 18.59 -49.38
N ASN A 722 -36.42 18.88 -50.36
CA ASN A 722 -37.61 19.71 -50.16
C ASN A 722 -38.91 18.87 -50.05
N SER A 723 -38.80 17.58 -49.75
CA SER A 723 -39.96 16.72 -49.51
C SER A 723 -40.66 17.13 -48.21
N ALA A 724 -41.97 16.90 -48.09
CA ALA A 724 -42.64 17.05 -46.80
C ALA A 724 -42.17 15.97 -45.83
N PHE A 725 -42.12 16.30 -44.53
CA PHE A 725 -41.82 15.34 -43.48
C PHE A 725 -42.76 14.15 -43.56
N SER A 726 -42.19 12.96 -43.40
CA SER A 726 -42.91 11.69 -43.47
C SER A 726 -43.79 11.51 -42.23
N ALA A 727 -44.98 10.93 -42.38
CA ALA A 727 -45.81 10.60 -41.22
C ALA A 727 -45.20 9.43 -40.44
N ASN A 728 -44.97 9.59 -39.13
CA ASN A 728 -44.33 8.61 -38.23
C ASN A 728 -42.86 8.31 -38.56
N ASN A 729 -42.12 9.28 -39.11
CA ASN A 729 -40.67 9.18 -39.22
C ASN A 729 -40.02 10.35 -38.50
N THR A 730 -39.28 10.03 -37.47
CA THR A 730 -38.50 10.94 -36.64
C THR A 730 -37.09 11.10 -37.22
N GLY A 731 -36.53 12.30 -37.14
CA GLY A 731 -35.14 12.56 -37.52
C GLY A 731 -34.95 12.92 -38.99
N GLU A 732 -35.78 13.81 -39.53
CA GLU A 732 -35.70 14.27 -40.92
C GLU A 732 -35.25 15.74 -41.00
N LEU A 733 -34.40 16.06 -41.99
CA LEU A 733 -33.98 17.42 -42.33
C LEU A 733 -34.51 17.80 -43.72
N ARG A 734 -35.22 18.93 -43.78
CA ARG A 734 -35.85 19.46 -45.00
C ARG A 734 -35.37 20.88 -45.28
N PHE A 735 -34.95 21.15 -46.51
CA PHE A 735 -34.61 22.51 -46.94
C PHE A 735 -35.68 23.11 -47.87
N ALA A 736 -36.23 24.27 -47.50
CA ALA A 736 -37.23 25.01 -48.28
C ALA A 736 -37.10 26.53 -48.09
N ASP A 737 -37.19 27.29 -49.18
CA ASP A 737 -37.26 28.77 -49.16
C ASP A 737 -36.13 29.46 -48.36
N GLY A 738 -34.93 28.88 -48.37
CA GLY A 738 -33.76 29.43 -47.66
C GLY A 738 -33.69 29.05 -46.19
N VAL A 739 -34.53 28.13 -45.72
CA VAL A 739 -34.55 27.64 -44.33
C VAL A 739 -34.39 26.13 -44.33
N LEU A 740 -33.50 25.63 -43.47
CA LEU A 740 -33.42 24.23 -43.09
C LEU A 740 -34.35 24.00 -41.90
N TYR A 741 -35.28 23.07 -42.05
CA TYR A 741 -36.21 22.64 -41.03
C TYR A 741 -35.78 21.25 -40.58
N GLY A 742 -35.72 21.00 -39.27
CA GLY A 742 -35.50 19.66 -38.74
C GLY A 742 -36.65 19.20 -37.88
N ASN A 743 -36.86 17.88 -37.83
CA ASN A 743 -37.90 17.24 -37.03
C ASN A 743 -37.28 16.09 -36.22
N VAL A 744 -37.48 16.12 -34.91
CA VAL A 744 -36.92 15.18 -33.93
C VAL A 744 -37.99 14.35 -33.22
N ASP A 745 -39.28 14.62 -33.48
CA ASP A 745 -40.41 13.84 -32.96
C ASP A 745 -41.30 13.29 -34.10
N ASP A 746 -42.32 12.48 -33.78
CA ASP A 746 -43.19 11.87 -34.81
C ASP A 746 -44.25 12.85 -35.38
N ASN A 747 -44.12 14.14 -35.13
CA ASN A 747 -45.05 15.16 -35.59
C ASN A 747 -44.79 15.54 -37.08
N ILE A 748 -45.77 16.17 -37.72
CA ILE A 748 -45.71 16.53 -39.17
C ILE A 748 -45.13 17.92 -39.43
N GLY A 749 -44.64 18.60 -38.41
CA GLY A 749 -44.02 19.91 -38.45
C GLY A 749 -42.51 19.82 -38.25
N ALA A 750 -41.81 20.92 -38.48
CA ALA A 750 -40.44 21.02 -37.94
C ALA A 750 -40.50 21.08 -36.41
N ASP A 751 -39.39 20.90 -35.74
CA ASP A 751 -39.16 21.19 -34.33
C ASP A 751 -38.13 22.31 -34.16
N PHE A 752 -37.28 22.51 -35.17
CA PHE A 752 -36.34 23.63 -35.24
C PHE A 752 -36.17 24.15 -36.68
N GLU A 753 -35.59 25.34 -36.79
CA GLU A 753 -35.32 26.06 -38.03
C GLU A 753 -33.90 26.64 -38.00
N ILE A 754 -33.21 26.64 -39.15
CA ILE A 754 -31.94 27.34 -39.36
C ILE A 754 -32.05 28.10 -40.68
N GLN A 755 -31.87 29.41 -40.65
CA GLN A 755 -31.96 30.25 -41.84
C GLN A 755 -30.61 30.33 -42.56
N LEU A 756 -30.58 29.94 -43.83
CA LEU A 756 -29.42 30.06 -44.71
C LEU A 756 -29.60 31.23 -45.68
N THR A 757 -29.12 32.42 -45.30
CA THR A 757 -29.33 33.64 -46.07
C THR A 757 -28.69 33.56 -47.46
N GLY A 758 -29.51 33.65 -48.51
CA GLY A 758 -29.06 33.68 -49.90
C GLY A 758 -28.85 32.30 -50.55
N VAL A 759 -29.03 31.21 -49.79
CA VAL A 759 -28.92 29.84 -50.31
C VAL A 759 -30.20 29.43 -51.02
N GLN A 760 -30.10 28.98 -52.28
CA GLN A 760 -31.25 28.57 -53.10
C GLN A 760 -31.44 27.06 -53.16
N SER A 761 -30.40 26.28 -52.87
CA SER A 761 -30.44 24.82 -52.90
C SER A 761 -29.38 24.25 -51.95
N LEU A 762 -29.73 23.16 -51.26
CA LEU A 762 -28.86 22.40 -50.36
C LEU A 762 -28.89 20.92 -50.79
N GLN A 763 -27.76 20.24 -50.75
CA GLN A 763 -27.63 18.81 -51.06
C GLN A 763 -27.33 17.99 -49.81
N ALA A 764 -27.57 16.68 -49.87
CA ALA A 764 -27.23 15.76 -48.77
C ALA A 764 -25.73 15.81 -48.41
N THR A 765 -24.86 16.13 -49.37
CA THR A 765 -23.41 16.26 -49.14
C THR A 765 -23.02 17.53 -48.37
N ASP A 766 -23.95 18.47 -48.19
CA ASP A 766 -23.73 19.74 -47.49
C ASP A 766 -24.10 19.63 -46.00
N VAL A 767 -24.62 18.47 -45.59
CA VAL A 767 -25.02 18.15 -44.23
C VAL A 767 -24.24 16.93 -43.76
N ILE A 768 -23.72 16.97 -42.54
CA ILE A 768 -23.00 15.89 -41.90
C ILE A 768 -23.90 15.41 -40.75
N VAL A 769 -24.21 14.11 -40.74
CA VAL A 769 -25.22 13.47 -39.87
C VAL A 769 -24.70 12.14 -39.33
#